data_AF-A0A918Q3Z4-F1
#
_entry.id   AF-A0A918Q3Z4-F1
#
_cell.length_a   1.000
_cell.length_b   1.000
_cell.length_c   1.000
_cell.angle_alpha   90.00
_cell.angle_beta   90.00
_cell.angle_gamma   90.00
#
_symmetry.space_group_name_H-M   'P 1'
#
loop_
_entity.id
_entity.type
_entity.pdbx_description
1 polymer ?
#
loop_
_entity_poly.entity_id
_entity_poly.type
_entity_poly.pdbx_seq_one_letter_code
_entity_poly.pdbx_strand_id
1 'polypeptide(L)'
;MSAPVVFAQSTETPGDSETVETVVVTGTRASLASAIDRKRRAGTVSDSIVAEDVGQFPDKNVGEALSRITGVQLSRDFGEGVAVSIRGVEPDLNRVEINGLSVLGTNGEGSRGADFRELQAELIQSIDVFKGFTADMTEGGVGGTVSIKTRKPLDFKKPTYSATFSGQKLSLDDEWTPRISLFGTRKFLDNRLGVLFNATFDHVNTRQDYTGNTEWARLADFDQSPEKTVDYYNTAYGADVSRQIADVDTWGGCSSLTSSNTSIISTATMRSQCLTQWWDYTPRTARYRVWDREDKRLSAELTLQYRINDQWSVWGSYNKNQRSQRLNDRNYGTAFTAVNRLKTGSIVSGDPASVPAGIVVDDNHNVIAYTVSTRLAGVTVGGNDAFSTSSRDFQLDIDSDYVSGGFNYRGDRLAIEFTGAHAESTYYDSTNGVTLTADSPGLKVSLDPSTGVPSFTFAPGYETSNLSAYNSLAVQYRPRENDITEDQFKLDIDYDLDLPFFTKFETGAQYRKSGSLLYRDSGYIVSTGPDLIAGTADDIRTISARIDRTYDLTTNAALLASLAGAVTDLPSSFFDGYNDVSGQASNWLVPDTAAILKLVGTEGFNHNNLRQALGTDGKVYPQIPVHDIEEEVKAAYAKLNFETGLFGLELDGNFGVRVVSTSVLAAGLLQRNERRSTPTVDNPAATTNYQISNSIVSIDESYTDVLPSFNLSTWLIPNELTVRVGWAKVMARPKMTDLVPSAVCTFDATGGAIADDDFVDICSAGNPGLKPYRADQFDLSGEWYPNRDTQFSVGLFHKDIKTYILNRTLVRNVDYFNDGNVIDVTMPINGQGAKIKGVEVAFKTAFTFLPGVFNGFGIDTNYTWSEAENGGLYSELDGSELPFPGLSEHSYNVSLWYDKGPINARLAYNGRTEYLVTAADRSGKPVYRDGSEYLDGKITWKASNGVSLFVEGKNLTGTAERATSGDIRLNELSWPGKRVFVGVTYKR
;
A
#
# COMPACT_ATOMS: atom_id res chain seq x y z
N MET A 1 9.00 -99.43 -15.95
CA MET A 1 10.27 -99.20 -15.24
C MET A 1 10.76 -97.79 -15.58
N SER A 2 10.91 -96.96 -14.55
CA SER A 2 11.75 -95.75 -14.35
C SER A 2 12.14 -94.86 -15.56
N ALA A 3 11.69 -93.60 -15.64
CA ALA A 3 12.28 -92.35 -15.08
C ALA A 3 13.31 -91.68 -16.04
N PRO A 4 13.64 -90.36 -15.96
CA PRO A 4 13.13 -89.29 -15.08
C PRO A 4 12.66 -88.00 -15.82
N VAL A 5 12.07 -87.07 -15.06
CA VAL A 5 11.73 -85.68 -15.45
C VAL A 5 12.50 -84.72 -14.53
N VAL A 6 13.06 -83.65 -15.08
CA VAL A 6 13.73 -82.53 -14.37
C VAL A 6 13.01 -81.21 -14.73
N PHE A 7 12.93 -80.31 -13.74
CA PHE A 7 12.16 -79.07 -13.64
C PHE A 7 12.60 -77.92 -14.58
N ALA A 8 11.64 -77.05 -14.92
CA ALA A 8 11.88 -75.65 -15.29
C ALA A 8 10.79 -74.74 -14.68
N GLN A 9 11.25 -73.62 -14.10
CA GLN A 9 10.50 -72.50 -13.50
C GLN A 9 9.54 -71.84 -14.50
N SER A 10 8.30 -71.55 -14.09
CA SER A 10 7.37 -70.69 -14.82
C SER A 10 7.26 -69.32 -14.17
N THR A 11 7.55 -68.30 -14.97
CA THR A 11 7.45 -66.85 -14.74
C THR A 11 6.03 -66.39 -14.42
N GLU A 12 5.87 -65.61 -13.35
CA GLU A 12 4.67 -64.86 -13.02
C GLU A 12 4.43 -63.72 -14.04
N THR A 13 3.17 -63.50 -14.38
CA THR A 13 2.71 -62.41 -15.25
C THR A 13 2.34 -61.20 -14.38
N PRO A 14 2.82 -59.97 -14.66
CA PRO A 14 2.43 -58.79 -13.89
C PRO A 14 0.95 -58.46 -14.12
N GLY A 15 0.21 -58.25 -13.02
CA GLY A 15 -1.22 -57.95 -13.00
C GLY A 15 -1.58 -56.55 -13.49
N ASP A 16 -2.83 -56.44 -13.95
CA ASP A 16 -3.54 -55.22 -14.34
C ASP A 16 -3.32 -54.08 -13.34
N SER A 17 -2.74 -52.97 -13.83
CA SER A 17 -2.89 -51.69 -13.16
C SER A 17 -4.32 -51.19 -13.39
N GLU A 18 -5.09 -51.04 -12.33
CA GLU A 18 -6.32 -50.25 -12.35
C GLU A 18 -6.01 -48.88 -12.96
N THR A 19 -6.52 -48.67 -14.17
CA THR A 19 -6.58 -47.36 -14.79
C THR A 19 -7.55 -46.54 -13.96
N VAL A 20 -7.02 -45.70 -13.07
CA VAL A 20 -7.80 -44.66 -12.40
C VAL A 20 -8.41 -43.82 -13.50
N GLU A 21 -9.71 -44.02 -13.74
CA GLU A 21 -10.50 -43.27 -14.68
C GLU A 21 -10.53 -41.82 -14.19
N THR A 22 -9.64 -40.98 -14.73
CA THR A 22 -9.57 -39.56 -14.41
C THR A 22 -10.83 -38.88 -14.92
N VAL A 23 -11.89 -38.91 -14.12
CA VAL A 23 -13.12 -38.16 -14.34
C VAL A 23 -12.74 -36.68 -14.45
N VAL A 24 -12.81 -36.14 -15.65
CA VAL A 24 -12.61 -34.72 -15.92
C VAL A 24 -13.79 -33.97 -15.31
N VAL A 25 -13.62 -33.52 -14.06
CA VAL A 25 -14.54 -32.59 -13.41
C VAL A 25 -14.34 -31.23 -14.08
N THR A 26 -15.44 -30.54 -14.39
CA THR A 26 -15.46 -29.14 -14.80
C THR A 26 -16.19 -28.33 -13.72
N GLY A 27 -15.87 -27.03 -13.56
CA GLY A 27 -16.50 -26.17 -12.55
C GLY A 27 -15.73 -26.08 -11.23
N THR A 28 -16.38 -25.55 -10.18
CA THR A 28 -15.75 -25.18 -8.88
C THR A 28 -14.98 -26.35 -8.25
N ARG A 29 -15.57 -27.55 -8.29
CA ARG A 29 -14.96 -28.76 -7.73
C ARG A 29 -13.63 -29.14 -8.38
N ALA A 30 -13.50 -28.94 -9.69
CA ALA A 30 -12.26 -29.24 -10.40
C ALA A 30 -11.14 -28.27 -10.00
N SER A 31 -11.50 -27.00 -9.80
CA SER A 31 -10.61 -25.97 -9.28
C SER A 31 -10.11 -26.32 -7.89
N LEU A 32 -11.03 -26.71 -6.99
CA LEU A 32 -10.71 -27.14 -5.64
C LEU A 32 -9.75 -28.34 -5.62
N ALA A 33 -10.05 -29.40 -6.37
CA ALA A 33 -9.18 -30.57 -6.45
C ALA A 33 -7.80 -30.21 -7.02
N SER A 34 -7.74 -29.33 -8.03
CA SER A 34 -6.47 -28.86 -8.58
C SER A 34 -5.65 -28.03 -7.58
N ALA A 35 -6.30 -27.19 -6.77
CA ALA A 35 -5.65 -26.43 -5.70
C ALA A 35 -5.10 -27.37 -4.61
N ILE A 36 -5.88 -28.37 -4.20
CA ILE A 36 -5.47 -29.42 -3.24
C ILE A 36 -4.25 -30.18 -3.78
N ASP A 37 -4.28 -30.61 -5.04
CA ASP A 37 -3.18 -31.36 -5.67
C ASP A 37 -1.91 -30.52 -5.86
N ARG A 38 -2.03 -29.19 -6.01
CA ARG A 38 -0.87 -28.28 -6.03
C ARG A 38 -0.23 -28.21 -4.66
N LYS A 39 -1.01 -28.01 -3.60
CA LYS A 39 -0.51 -27.99 -2.22
C LYS A 39 0.11 -29.33 -1.80
N ARG A 40 -0.50 -30.45 -2.19
CA ARG A 40 0.03 -31.80 -1.94
C ARG A 40 1.42 -32.03 -2.56
N ARG A 41 1.72 -31.41 -3.70
CA ARG A 41 2.99 -31.58 -4.43
C ARG A 41 3.99 -30.45 -4.20
N ALA A 42 3.65 -29.45 -3.40
CA ALA A 42 4.53 -28.33 -3.14
C ALA A 42 5.78 -28.78 -2.36
N GLY A 43 6.96 -28.31 -2.78
CA GLY A 43 8.23 -28.59 -2.09
C GLY A 43 8.45 -27.76 -0.81
N THR A 44 7.48 -26.92 -0.46
CA THR A 44 7.46 -26.08 0.75
C THR A 44 6.02 -25.71 1.09
N VAL A 45 5.80 -25.03 2.22
CA VAL A 45 4.46 -24.59 2.64
C VAL A 45 3.92 -23.55 1.65
N SER A 46 2.82 -23.88 0.98
CA SER A 46 2.13 -23.00 0.04
C SER A 46 0.63 -23.23 0.06
N ASP A 47 -0.11 -22.30 -0.52
CA ASP A 47 -1.52 -22.42 -0.83
C ASP A 47 -1.79 -21.93 -2.26
N SER A 48 -2.82 -22.46 -2.90
CA SER A 48 -3.10 -22.18 -4.30
C SER A 48 -4.56 -21.83 -4.56
N ILE A 49 -4.79 -20.96 -5.55
CA ILE A 49 -6.09 -20.68 -6.15
C ILE A 49 -5.99 -20.92 -7.65
N VAL A 50 -6.98 -21.57 -8.26
CA VAL A 50 -6.96 -21.94 -9.68
C VAL A 50 -8.01 -21.16 -10.47
N ALA A 51 -7.82 -20.99 -11.78
CA ALA A 51 -8.57 -20.04 -12.61
C ALA A 51 -10.10 -20.13 -12.58
N GLU A 52 -10.67 -21.34 -12.44
CA GLU A 52 -12.12 -21.50 -12.40
C GLU A 52 -12.68 -20.98 -11.06
N ASP A 53 -11.89 -21.01 -9.99
CA ASP A 53 -12.19 -20.27 -8.76
C ASP A 53 -12.12 -18.77 -9.01
N VAL A 54 -10.98 -18.21 -9.45
CA VAL A 54 -10.77 -16.75 -9.61
C VAL A 54 -11.90 -16.06 -10.40
N GLY A 55 -12.42 -16.67 -11.48
CA GLY A 55 -13.51 -16.09 -12.28
C GLY A 55 -14.94 -16.30 -11.73
N GLN A 56 -15.14 -17.28 -10.83
CA GLN A 56 -16.45 -17.59 -10.24
C GLN A 56 -16.75 -16.79 -8.98
N PHE A 57 -15.74 -16.17 -8.39
CA PHE A 57 -15.95 -15.23 -7.30
C PHE A 57 -16.44 -13.89 -7.81
N PRO A 58 -17.00 -13.07 -6.91
CA PRO A 58 -17.09 -11.65 -7.13
C PRO A 58 -15.70 -10.99 -7.12
N ASP A 59 -14.67 -11.56 -7.73
CA ASP A 59 -13.33 -10.99 -7.68
C ASP A 59 -13.14 -10.10 -8.90
N LYS A 60 -12.82 -8.83 -8.64
CA LYS A 60 -12.49 -7.88 -9.70
C LYS A 60 -11.06 -8.05 -10.16
N ASN A 61 -10.19 -8.42 -9.23
CA ASN A 61 -8.77 -8.57 -9.44
C ASN A 61 -8.17 -9.67 -8.55
N VAL A 62 -6.86 -9.88 -8.70
CA VAL A 62 -6.11 -10.94 -8.03
C VAL A 62 -6.06 -10.77 -6.51
N GLY A 63 -6.08 -9.54 -6.03
CA GLY A 63 -6.03 -9.19 -4.62
C GLY A 63 -7.24 -9.73 -3.86
N GLU A 64 -8.46 -9.58 -4.38
CA GLU A 64 -9.64 -10.17 -3.73
C GLU A 64 -9.53 -11.70 -3.67
N ALA A 65 -8.97 -12.31 -4.72
CA ALA A 65 -8.78 -13.75 -4.74
C ALA A 65 -7.88 -14.22 -3.60
N LEU A 66 -6.77 -13.52 -3.40
CA LEU A 66 -5.75 -13.82 -2.40
C LEU A 66 -6.26 -13.74 -0.95
N SER A 67 -7.34 -12.98 -0.67
CA SER A 67 -7.96 -12.92 0.67
C SER A 67 -8.47 -14.28 1.19
N ARG A 68 -8.51 -15.30 0.32
CA ARG A 68 -8.93 -16.68 0.65
C ARG A 68 -7.78 -17.59 1.05
N ILE A 69 -6.57 -17.06 1.13
CA ILE A 69 -5.41 -17.80 1.58
C ILE A 69 -5.17 -17.50 3.06
N THR A 70 -4.88 -18.53 3.85
CA THR A 70 -4.47 -18.37 5.25
C THR A 70 -3.27 -17.44 5.34
N GLY A 71 -3.19 -16.61 6.38
CA GLY A 71 -2.08 -15.70 6.58
C GLY A 71 -2.02 -14.56 5.56
N VAL A 72 -3.01 -14.39 4.68
CA VAL A 72 -3.06 -13.29 3.72
C VAL A 72 -4.12 -12.28 4.12
N GLN A 73 -3.72 -11.02 4.25
CA GLN A 73 -4.59 -9.90 4.58
C GLN A 73 -4.63 -8.92 3.39
N LEU A 74 -5.83 -8.50 2.99
CA LEU A 74 -6.03 -7.61 1.84
C LEU A 74 -6.05 -6.14 2.30
N SER A 75 -5.22 -5.31 1.67
CA SER A 75 -5.34 -3.86 1.73
C SER A 75 -6.36 -3.41 0.69
N ARG A 76 -7.30 -2.54 1.09
CA ARG A 76 -8.37 -2.05 0.23
C ARG A 76 -8.30 -0.55 0.04
N ASP A 77 -8.76 -0.12 -1.11
CA ASP A 77 -8.89 1.28 -1.52
C ASP A 77 -10.19 1.44 -2.32
N PHE A 78 -11.11 2.31 -1.88
CA PHE A 78 -12.49 2.40 -2.36
C PHE A 78 -13.23 1.04 -2.39
N GLY A 79 -12.96 0.20 -1.39
CA GLY A 79 -13.50 -1.16 -1.32
C GLY A 79 -12.97 -2.14 -2.38
N GLU A 80 -11.93 -1.78 -3.14
CA GLU A 80 -11.18 -2.68 -4.04
C GLU A 80 -9.89 -3.15 -3.38
N GLY A 81 -9.58 -4.43 -3.47
CA GLY A 81 -8.29 -4.98 -3.06
C GLY A 81 -7.18 -4.49 -3.96
N VAL A 82 -6.14 -3.88 -3.39
CA VAL A 82 -5.02 -3.31 -4.17
C VAL A 82 -3.70 -4.04 -3.94
N ALA A 83 -3.48 -4.52 -2.72
CA ALA A 83 -2.22 -5.13 -2.30
C ALA A 83 -2.46 -6.12 -1.15
N VAL A 84 -1.53 -7.04 -0.92
CA VAL A 84 -1.66 -8.05 0.15
C VAL A 84 -0.51 -8.01 1.13
N SER A 85 -0.82 -8.20 2.40
CA SER A 85 0.13 -8.54 3.45
C SER A 85 0.12 -10.05 3.67
N ILE A 86 1.30 -10.64 3.89
CA ILE A 86 1.46 -12.07 4.19
C ILE A 86 2.07 -12.20 5.59
N ARG A 87 1.35 -12.80 6.53
CA ARG A 87 1.75 -13.01 7.93
C ARG A 87 2.19 -11.71 8.61
N GLY A 88 1.43 -10.64 8.40
CA GLY A 88 1.67 -9.30 8.96
C GLY A 88 2.79 -8.50 8.30
N VAL A 89 3.48 -9.07 7.32
CA VAL A 89 4.53 -8.36 6.58
C VAL A 89 3.90 -7.51 5.49
N GLU A 90 4.24 -6.22 5.47
CA GLU A 90 3.64 -5.22 4.58
C GLU A 90 3.82 -5.56 3.08
N PRO A 91 2.96 -5.04 2.18
CA PRO A 91 2.98 -5.42 0.76
C PRO A 91 4.30 -5.18 0.03
N ASP A 92 5.04 -4.12 0.38
CA ASP A 92 6.35 -3.81 -0.24
C ASP A 92 7.44 -4.85 0.07
N LEU A 93 7.22 -5.68 1.09
CA LEU A 93 8.12 -6.75 1.52
C LEU A 93 7.61 -8.14 1.10
N ASN A 94 6.54 -8.18 0.29
CA ASN A 94 6.05 -9.37 -0.36
C ASN A 94 6.46 -9.36 -1.83
N ARG A 95 6.78 -10.54 -2.36
CA ARG A 95 7.14 -10.66 -3.77
C ARG A 95 5.92 -11.06 -4.59
N VAL A 96 5.69 -10.39 -5.71
CA VAL A 96 4.68 -10.78 -6.71
C VAL A 96 5.39 -11.08 -8.02
N GLU A 97 5.11 -12.24 -8.60
CA GLU A 97 5.66 -12.66 -9.88
C GLU A 97 4.56 -13.08 -10.86
N ILE A 98 4.75 -12.79 -12.15
CA ILE A 98 3.93 -13.31 -13.24
C ILE A 98 4.83 -14.17 -14.12
N ASN A 99 4.53 -15.47 -14.23
CA ASN A 99 5.35 -16.43 -14.97
C ASN A 99 6.83 -16.45 -14.55
N GLY A 100 7.15 -16.12 -13.29
CA GLY A 100 8.52 -16.06 -12.78
C GLY A 100 9.23 -14.71 -13.00
N LEU A 101 8.54 -13.74 -13.58
CA LEU A 101 9.02 -12.37 -13.79
C LEU A 101 8.48 -11.44 -12.70
N SER A 102 9.28 -10.45 -12.28
CA SER A 102 8.80 -9.46 -11.31
C SER A 102 7.73 -8.57 -11.93
N VAL A 103 6.71 -8.19 -11.18
CA VAL A 103 5.80 -7.11 -11.58
C VAL A 103 6.47 -5.78 -11.26
N LEU A 104 6.38 -4.80 -12.16
CA LEU A 104 6.84 -3.44 -11.90
C LEU A 104 6.00 -2.85 -10.76
N GLY A 105 6.64 -2.15 -9.83
CA GLY A 105 5.93 -1.48 -8.75
C GLY A 105 5.11 -0.31 -9.30
N THR A 106 3.80 -0.50 -9.43
CA THR A 106 2.89 0.48 -10.06
C THR A 106 2.10 1.33 -9.06
N ASN A 107 2.32 1.10 -7.76
CA ASN A 107 1.68 1.85 -6.67
C ASN A 107 2.24 3.28 -6.44
N GLY A 108 3.07 3.80 -7.35
CA GLY A 108 3.68 5.13 -7.25
C GLY A 108 4.87 5.21 -6.30
N GLU A 109 5.62 6.32 -6.39
CA GLU A 109 6.72 6.71 -5.47
C GLU A 109 7.76 5.62 -5.17
N GLY A 110 8.16 4.83 -6.17
CA GLY A 110 9.21 3.82 -5.98
C GLY A 110 8.85 2.67 -5.03
N SER A 111 7.55 2.40 -4.83
CA SER A 111 7.04 1.18 -4.18
C SER A 111 7.54 -0.07 -4.91
N ARG A 112 7.73 -1.17 -4.16
CA ARG A 112 8.07 -2.50 -4.71
C ARG A 112 6.86 -3.43 -4.78
N GLY A 113 5.75 -3.06 -4.14
CA GLY A 113 4.49 -3.79 -4.21
C GLY A 113 3.81 -3.65 -5.58
N ALA A 114 3.12 -4.71 -6.01
CA ALA A 114 2.30 -4.70 -7.22
C ALA A 114 0.90 -4.16 -6.93
N ASP A 115 0.31 -3.37 -7.84
CA ASP A 115 -1.12 -3.07 -7.83
C ASP A 115 -1.88 -4.23 -8.50
N PHE A 116 -2.61 -5.02 -7.71
CA PHE A 116 -3.33 -6.18 -8.27
C PHE A 116 -4.43 -5.79 -9.25
N ARG A 117 -4.90 -4.54 -9.26
CA ARG A 117 -5.93 -4.04 -10.19
C ARG A 117 -5.49 -4.00 -11.64
N GLU A 118 -4.18 -4.04 -11.90
CA GLU A 118 -3.61 -4.08 -13.24
C GLU A 118 -3.60 -5.50 -13.83
N LEU A 119 -3.84 -6.51 -12.99
CA LEU A 119 -3.80 -7.91 -13.40
C LEU A 119 -5.18 -8.43 -13.78
N GLN A 120 -5.28 -8.95 -15.00
CA GLN A 120 -6.53 -9.47 -15.55
C GLN A 120 -6.84 -10.87 -14.99
N ALA A 121 -7.97 -11.02 -14.31
CA ALA A 121 -8.42 -12.30 -13.76
C ALA A 121 -8.59 -13.40 -14.84
N GLU A 122 -8.96 -13.03 -16.06
CA GLU A 122 -9.28 -13.96 -17.16
C GLU A 122 -8.06 -14.70 -17.71
N LEU A 123 -6.87 -14.10 -17.60
CA LEU A 123 -5.62 -14.65 -18.10
C LEU A 123 -4.98 -15.66 -17.11
N ILE A 124 -5.41 -15.60 -15.85
CA ILE A 124 -4.82 -16.38 -14.77
C ILE A 124 -5.16 -17.86 -14.93
N GLN A 125 -4.14 -18.70 -14.74
CA GLN A 125 -4.25 -20.15 -14.64
C GLN A 125 -4.25 -20.57 -13.17
N SER A 126 -3.31 -20.04 -12.39
CA SER A 126 -3.22 -20.24 -10.95
C SER A 126 -2.53 -19.08 -10.27
N ILE A 127 -2.83 -18.92 -8.99
CA ILE A 127 -2.14 -18.03 -8.06
C ILE A 127 -1.63 -18.94 -6.94
N ASP A 128 -0.32 -19.07 -6.83
CA ASP A 128 0.35 -19.88 -5.82
C ASP A 128 1.01 -18.94 -4.81
N VAL A 129 0.59 -19.01 -3.55
CA VAL A 129 1.15 -18.22 -2.43
C VAL A 129 2.12 -19.10 -1.66
N PHE A 130 3.39 -18.89 -1.88
CA PHE A 130 4.46 -19.55 -1.15
C PHE A 130 4.73 -18.80 0.15
N LYS A 131 4.63 -19.53 1.25
CA LYS A 131 4.94 -19.02 2.58
C LYS A 131 6.29 -19.53 3.02
N GLY A 132 6.65 -20.77 2.71
CA GLY A 132 8.01 -21.27 2.82
C GLY A 132 8.84 -20.99 1.56
N PHE A 133 10.14 -21.31 1.61
CA PHE A 133 11.10 -20.94 0.58
C PHE A 133 11.98 -22.11 0.16
N THR A 134 12.32 -22.15 -1.12
CA THR A 134 13.33 -23.04 -1.72
C THR A 134 14.37 -22.19 -2.45
N ALA A 135 15.58 -22.72 -2.65
CA ALA A 135 16.71 -21.94 -3.20
C ALA A 135 16.51 -21.46 -4.66
N ASP A 136 15.67 -22.14 -5.44
CA ASP A 136 15.32 -21.79 -6.82
C ASP A 136 14.36 -20.60 -6.94
N MET A 137 13.70 -20.23 -5.84
CA MET A 137 12.83 -19.06 -5.80
C MET A 137 13.64 -17.77 -5.87
N THR A 138 13.10 -16.76 -6.54
CA THR A 138 13.67 -15.41 -6.56
C THR A 138 13.51 -14.74 -5.19
N GLU A 139 14.52 -14.00 -4.73
CA GLU A 139 14.47 -13.23 -3.49
C GLU A 139 13.56 -12.00 -3.59
N GLY A 140 13.25 -11.39 -2.43
CA GLY A 140 12.46 -10.15 -2.36
C GLY A 140 11.12 -10.30 -1.65
N GLY A 141 10.79 -11.47 -1.10
CA GLY A 141 9.58 -11.70 -0.32
C GLY A 141 9.93 -12.10 1.11
N VAL A 142 10.04 -11.15 2.05
CA VAL A 142 10.19 -11.49 3.48
C VAL A 142 8.89 -12.04 4.03
N GLY A 143 7.74 -11.54 3.60
CA GLY A 143 6.43 -12.07 4.03
C GLY A 143 6.07 -13.39 3.35
N GLY A 144 6.23 -13.42 2.03
CA GLY A 144 6.02 -14.57 1.16
C GLY A 144 6.13 -14.17 -0.32
N THR A 145 5.90 -15.15 -1.20
CA THR A 145 5.89 -14.94 -2.66
C THR A 145 4.55 -15.34 -3.26
N VAL A 146 3.90 -14.41 -3.94
CA VAL A 146 2.71 -14.64 -4.78
C VAL A 146 3.19 -14.91 -6.22
N SER A 147 3.08 -16.15 -6.67
CA SER A 147 3.41 -16.55 -8.05
C SER A 147 2.14 -16.73 -8.86
N ILE A 148 1.95 -15.87 -9.84
CA ILE A 148 0.82 -15.89 -10.78
C ILE A 148 1.30 -16.60 -12.04
N LYS A 149 0.60 -17.68 -12.42
CA LYS A 149 0.83 -18.38 -13.68
C LYS A 149 -0.28 -18.01 -14.65
N THR A 150 0.09 -17.57 -15.85
CA THR A 150 -0.88 -17.29 -16.92
C THR A 150 -1.12 -18.52 -17.78
N ARG A 151 -2.26 -18.55 -18.47
CA ARG A 151 -2.60 -19.66 -19.37
C ARG A 151 -1.70 -19.67 -20.60
N LYS A 152 -1.20 -20.84 -20.98
CA LYS A 152 -0.41 -21.02 -22.22
C LYS A 152 -1.30 -21.55 -23.35
N PRO A 153 -1.14 -21.08 -24.61
CA PRO A 153 -2.03 -21.48 -25.70
C PRO A 153 -1.98 -22.98 -26.05
N LEU A 154 -0.84 -23.67 -25.85
CA LEU A 154 -0.76 -25.11 -26.13
C LEU A 154 -1.41 -25.99 -25.04
N ASP A 155 -1.72 -25.43 -23.86
CA ASP A 155 -2.37 -26.16 -22.76
C ASP A 155 -3.86 -26.42 -23.07
N PHE A 156 -4.45 -25.67 -24.01
CA PHE A 156 -5.86 -25.81 -24.38
C PHE A 156 -6.08 -27.04 -25.26
N LYS A 157 -7.03 -27.90 -24.86
CA LYS A 157 -7.42 -29.09 -25.65
C LYS A 157 -8.15 -28.69 -26.94
N LYS A 158 -9.03 -27.69 -26.87
CA LYS A 158 -9.87 -27.19 -27.97
C LYS A 158 -9.70 -25.68 -28.13
N PRO A 159 -9.94 -25.12 -29.34
CA PRO A 159 -10.08 -23.68 -29.50
C PRO A 159 -11.12 -23.17 -28.51
N THR A 160 -10.80 -22.11 -27.77
CA THR A 160 -11.66 -21.55 -26.73
C THR A 160 -11.80 -20.07 -26.97
N TYR A 161 -13.03 -19.59 -26.98
CA TYR A 161 -13.35 -18.17 -27.12
C TYR A 161 -14.29 -17.77 -25.98
N SER A 162 -14.04 -16.61 -25.37
CA SER A 162 -14.91 -16.04 -24.35
C SER A 162 -15.08 -14.54 -24.58
N ALA A 163 -16.30 -14.05 -24.41
CA ALA A 163 -16.61 -12.64 -24.39
C ALA A 163 -17.52 -12.35 -23.19
N THR A 164 -17.13 -11.41 -22.34
CA THR A 164 -17.90 -10.97 -21.18
C THR A 164 -18.22 -9.50 -21.34
N PHE A 165 -19.49 -9.15 -21.11
CA PHE A 165 -19.97 -7.77 -21.03
C PHE A 165 -20.70 -7.61 -19.71
N SER A 166 -20.31 -6.61 -18.91
CA SER A 166 -20.96 -6.32 -17.65
C SER A 166 -21.04 -4.82 -17.38
N GLY A 167 -22.06 -4.42 -16.63
CA GLY A 167 -22.14 -3.10 -16.03
C GLY A 167 -21.94 -3.21 -14.52
N GLN A 168 -21.36 -2.18 -13.92
CA GLN A 168 -21.29 -2.01 -12.48
C GLN A 168 -21.93 -0.70 -12.04
N LYS A 169 -22.52 -0.68 -10.85
CA LYS A 169 -23.04 0.52 -10.20
C LYS A 169 -22.62 0.55 -8.73
N LEU A 170 -22.16 1.71 -8.27
CA LEU A 170 -21.90 2.02 -6.87
C LEU A 170 -23.18 2.60 -6.23
N SER A 171 -23.40 2.42 -4.93
CA SER A 171 -24.56 2.99 -4.23
C SER A 171 -24.50 4.52 -4.06
N LEU A 172 -23.30 5.10 -4.06
CA LEU A 172 -23.02 6.53 -3.89
C LEU A 172 -22.90 7.30 -5.22
N ASP A 173 -22.96 6.58 -6.36
CA ASP A 173 -22.91 7.12 -7.72
C ASP A 173 -24.13 6.65 -8.50
N ASP A 174 -24.66 7.47 -9.39
CA ASP A 174 -25.85 7.11 -10.16
C ASP A 174 -25.55 6.44 -11.51
N GLU A 175 -24.29 6.49 -11.94
CA GLU A 175 -23.86 5.99 -13.23
C GLU A 175 -23.57 4.48 -13.23
N TRP A 176 -23.93 3.83 -14.35
CA TRP A 176 -23.48 2.48 -14.64
C TRP A 176 -22.24 2.53 -15.52
N THR A 177 -21.15 1.89 -15.10
CA THR A 177 -19.91 1.86 -15.88
C THR A 177 -19.66 0.47 -16.49
N PRO A 178 -19.17 0.39 -17.74
CA PRO A 178 -19.02 -0.90 -18.43
C PRO A 178 -17.66 -1.57 -18.17
N ARG A 179 -17.68 -2.90 -18.22
CA ARG A 179 -16.49 -3.76 -18.33
C ARG A 179 -16.68 -4.76 -19.46
N ILE A 180 -15.66 -4.89 -20.31
CA ILE A 180 -15.64 -5.78 -21.47
C ILE A 180 -14.38 -6.61 -21.41
N SER A 181 -14.50 -7.94 -21.52
CA SER A 181 -13.36 -8.84 -21.61
C SER A 181 -13.51 -9.81 -22.79
N LEU A 182 -12.44 -9.93 -23.57
CA LEU A 182 -12.35 -10.78 -24.76
C LEU A 182 -11.16 -11.71 -24.61
N PHE A 183 -11.40 -13.00 -24.79
CA PHE A 183 -10.38 -14.04 -24.72
C PHE A 183 -10.52 -14.98 -25.91
N GLY A 184 -9.39 -15.37 -26.51
CA GLY A 184 -9.38 -16.32 -27.61
C GLY A 184 -8.08 -17.10 -27.67
N THR A 185 -8.17 -18.40 -27.91
CA THR A 185 -6.98 -19.22 -28.17
C THR A 185 -7.25 -20.30 -29.21
N ARG A 186 -6.24 -20.55 -30.05
CA ARG A 186 -6.29 -21.58 -31.08
C ARG A 186 -4.91 -22.17 -31.34
N LYS A 187 -4.91 -23.46 -31.69
CA LYS A 187 -3.74 -24.19 -32.14
C LYS A 187 -3.76 -24.36 -33.67
N PHE A 188 -2.58 -24.30 -34.27
CA PHE A 188 -2.27 -24.41 -35.70
C PHE A 188 -1.08 -25.36 -35.89
N LEU A 189 -0.72 -25.65 -37.14
CA LEU A 189 0.43 -26.50 -37.51
C LEU A 189 0.43 -27.85 -36.76
N ASP A 190 -0.66 -28.62 -36.88
CA ASP A 190 -0.83 -29.91 -36.20
C ASP A 190 -0.62 -29.84 -34.68
N ASN A 191 -1.17 -28.79 -34.05
CA ASN A 191 -1.06 -28.49 -32.63
C ASN A 191 0.35 -28.11 -32.15
N ARG A 192 1.24 -27.72 -33.05
CA ARG A 192 2.58 -27.23 -32.68
C ARG A 192 2.62 -25.73 -32.42
N LEU A 193 1.81 -24.94 -33.11
CA LEU A 193 1.74 -23.48 -32.90
C LEU A 193 0.47 -23.12 -32.13
N GLY A 194 0.60 -22.54 -30.95
CA GLY A 194 -0.48 -21.98 -30.16
C GLY A 194 -0.47 -20.47 -30.22
N VAL A 195 -1.65 -19.87 -30.39
CA VAL A 195 -1.88 -18.42 -30.32
C VAL A 195 -2.93 -18.16 -29.24
N LEU A 196 -2.66 -17.22 -28.34
CA LEU A 196 -3.60 -16.72 -27.33
C LEU A 196 -3.67 -15.20 -27.44
N PHE A 197 -4.88 -14.68 -27.38
CA PHE A 197 -5.18 -13.25 -27.31
C PHE A 197 -6.12 -12.99 -26.13
N ASN A 198 -5.84 -11.95 -25.37
CA ASN A 198 -6.71 -11.45 -24.31
C ASN A 198 -6.80 -9.92 -24.40
N ALA A 199 -7.97 -9.35 -24.21
CA ALA A 199 -8.15 -7.91 -24.10
C ALA A 199 -9.27 -7.57 -23.12
N THR A 200 -9.01 -6.67 -22.19
CA THR A 200 -10.00 -6.22 -21.20
C THR A 200 -10.01 -4.70 -21.15
N PHE A 201 -11.20 -4.13 -21.21
CA PHE A 201 -11.48 -2.73 -20.94
C PHE A 201 -12.38 -2.64 -19.71
N ASP A 202 -11.99 -1.83 -18.74
CA ASP A 202 -12.74 -1.58 -17.52
C ASP A 202 -12.88 -0.07 -17.30
N HIS A 203 -14.10 0.40 -17.09
CA HIS A 203 -14.37 1.76 -16.64
C HIS A 203 -15.00 1.65 -15.25
N VAL A 204 -14.36 2.23 -14.25
CA VAL A 204 -14.74 2.10 -12.85
C VAL A 204 -14.94 3.49 -12.25
N ASN A 205 -16.17 3.78 -11.82
CA ASN A 205 -16.43 4.90 -10.92
C ASN A 205 -16.51 4.37 -9.49
N THR A 206 -15.73 5.00 -8.62
CA THR A 206 -15.70 4.71 -7.19
C THR A 206 -15.80 6.01 -6.41
N ARG A 207 -16.48 5.97 -5.28
CA ARG A 207 -16.58 7.10 -4.36
C ARG A 207 -16.42 6.60 -2.93
N GLN A 208 -15.75 7.38 -2.10
CA GLN A 208 -15.63 7.14 -0.68
C GLN A 208 -15.89 8.44 0.07
N ASP A 209 -16.86 8.41 0.97
CA ASP A 209 -17.23 9.54 1.81
C ASP A 209 -16.51 9.45 3.15
N TYR A 210 -15.97 10.57 3.64
CA TYR A 210 -15.21 10.63 4.87
C TYR A 210 -15.74 11.70 5.82
N THR A 211 -15.63 11.40 7.11
CA THR A 211 -15.76 12.37 8.19
C THR A 211 -14.69 12.09 9.24
N GLY A 212 -14.17 13.11 9.92
CA GLY A 212 -13.22 12.87 11.00
C GLY A 212 -12.59 14.12 11.57
N ASN A 213 -11.91 13.92 12.70
CA ASN A 213 -11.13 14.95 13.37
C ASN A 213 -9.66 14.67 13.10
N THR A 214 -9.21 15.07 11.92
CA THR A 214 -7.84 14.79 11.51
C THR A 214 -6.87 15.56 12.42
N GLU A 215 -5.91 14.84 12.99
CA GLU A 215 -4.92 15.32 13.95
C GLU A 215 -5.51 15.80 15.30
N TRP A 216 -5.57 14.89 16.27
CA TRP A 216 -5.75 15.26 17.68
C TRP A 216 -4.45 15.82 18.25
N ALA A 217 -4.54 16.82 19.12
CA ALA A 217 -3.40 17.35 19.85
C ALA A 217 -3.81 17.85 21.23
N ARG A 218 -2.85 17.98 22.12
CA ARG A 218 -3.03 18.64 23.41
C ARG A 218 -2.66 20.11 23.24
N LEU A 219 -3.63 21.03 23.30
CA LEU A 219 -3.40 22.46 23.00
C LEU A 219 -3.36 23.35 24.24
N ALA A 220 -4.17 23.04 25.24
CA ALA A 220 -4.27 23.73 26.52
C ALA A 220 -5.07 22.86 27.49
N ASP A 221 -5.02 23.21 28.78
CA ASP A 221 -5.95 22.75 29.81
C ASP A 221 -7.18 23.67 29.79
N PHE A 222 -8.31 23.20 29.25
CA PHE A 222 -9.55 23.96 29.10
C PHE A 222 -10.55 23.70 30.22
N ASP A 223 -10.54 22.52 30.83
CA ASP A 223 -11.44 22.14 31.93
C ASP A 223 -10.88 22.47 33.32
N GLN A 224 -9.58 22.75 33.43
CA GLN A 224 -8.84 22.99 34.68
C GLN A 224 -8.99 21.83 35.66
N SER A 225 -9.09 20.61 35.12
CA SER A 225 -9.19 19.44 35.97
C SER A 225 -7.94 19.32 36.85
N PRO A 226 -8.11 18.98 38.13
CA PRO A 226 -6.96 18.62 38.96
C PRO A 226 -6.27 17.34 38.48
N GLU A 227 -6.97 16.50 37.70
CA GLU A 227 -6.49 15.23 37.19
C GLU A 227 -5.63 15.42 35.94
N LYS A 228 -4.57 14.62 35.82
CA LYS A 228 -3.75 14.63 34.60
C LYS A 228 -4.51 13.98 33.45
N THR A 229 -4.43 14.60 32.28
CA THR A 229 -4.83 13.99 31.01
C THR A 229 -3.93 12.83 30.61
N VAL A 230 -2.61 12.96 30.84
CA VAL A 230 -1.62 11.90 30.59
C VAL A 230 -0.47 11.93 31.59
N ASP A 231 0.05 10.73 31.87
CA ASP A 231 1.41 10.58 32.35
C ASP A 231 2.35 10.71 31.13
N TYR A 232 3.34 11.61 31.18
CA TYR A 232 4.22 11.90 30.04
C TYR A 232 5.63 11.36 30.29
N TYR A 233 6.03 10.33 29.53
CA TYR A 233 7.36 9.70 29.58
C TYR A 233 8.05 9.78 28.21
N ASN A 234 8.68 10.91 27.89
CA ASN A 234 9.41 11.07 26.63
C ASN A 234 10.88 10.65 26.75
N THR A 235 11.28 9.54 26.15
CA THR A 235 12.69 9.07 26.19
C THR A 235 13.68 10.00 25.48
N ALA A 236 13.21 10.93 24.63
CA ALA A 236 14.04 11.90 23.92
C ALA A 236 14.82 12.84 24.85
N TYR A 237 14.34 13.06 26.08
CA TYR A 237 15.01 13.89 27.09
C TYR A 237 15.77 13.08 28.15
N GLY A 238 15.85 11.76 28.00
CA GLY A 238 16.49 10.85 28.94
C GLY A 238 15.56 10.42 30.09
N ALA A 239 15.71 9.17 30.54
CA ALA A 239 14.82 8.53 31.50
C ALA A 239 14.70 9.28 32.84
N ASP A 240 15.76 9.95 33.29
CA ASP A 240 15.76 10.68 34.55
C ASP A 240 14.97 11.99 34.49
N VAL A 241 15.09 12.75 33.39
CA VAL A 241 14.30 13.97 33.17
C VAL A 241 12.83 13.62 33.05
N SER A 242 12.51 12.55 32.32
CA SER A 242 11.12 12.15 32.08
C SER A 242 10.46 11.62 33.35
N ARG A 243 11.21 10.90 34.19
CA ARG A 243 10.74 10.51 35.52
C ARG A 243 10.46 11.72 36.41
N GLN A 244 11.35 12.72 36.41
CA GLN A 244 11.14 13.96 37.17
C GLN A 244 9.89 14.72 36.76
N ILE A 245 9.57 14.76 35.45
CA ILE A 245 8.33 15.37 34.95
C ILE A 245 7.12 14.51 35.33
N ALA A 246 7.19 13.19 35.17
CA ALA A 246 6.10 12.26 35.49
C ALA A 246 5.71 12.29 36.98
N ASP A 247 6.68 12.40 37.89
CA ASP A 247 6.48 12.40 39.34
C ASP A 247 5.77 13.67 39.89
N VAL A 248 5.52 14.69 39.06
CA VAL A 248 4.81 15.89 39.50
C VAL A 248 3.30 15.62 39.52
N ASP A 249 2.69 15.59 40.70
CA ASP A 249 1.26 15.24 40.83
C ASP A 249 0.29 16.42 40.74
N THR A 250 0.79 17.65 40.62
CA THR A 250 -0.06 18.86 40.56
C THR A 250 0.47 19.86 39.54
N TRP A 251 -0.44 20.55 38.86
CA TRP A 251 -0.11 21.64 37.92
C TRP A 251 0.89 22.65 38.53
N GLY A 252 0.63 23.10 39.76
CA GLY A 252 1.50 24.04 40.47
C GLY A 252 2.90 23.49 40.76
N GLY A 253 3.03 22.17 40.91
CA GLY A 253 4.29 21.48 41.14
C GLY A 253 5.27 21.62 39.98
N CYS A 254 4.79 21.77 38.74
CA CYS A 254 5.64 21.95 37.57
C CYS A 254 6.56 23.17 37.70
N SER A 255 6.10 24.25 38.33
CA SER A 255 6.90 25.47 38.53
C SER A 255 8.17 25.27 39.37
N SER A 256 8.18 24.21 40.21
CA SER A 256 9.28 23.88 41.10
C SER A 256 10.35 23.00 40.46
N LEU A 257 10.10 22.45 39.27
CA LEU A 257 11.05 21.58 38.56
C LEU A 257 12.35 22.32 38.22
N THR A 258 13.45 21.58 38.31
CA THR A 258 14.78 21.98 37.85
C THR A 258 15.37 20.86 37.00
N SER A 259 15.90 21.20 35.83
CA SER A 259 16.50 20.20 34.94
C SER A 259 17.69 19.52 35.61
N SER A 260 17.67 18.18 35.64
CA SER A 260 18.79 17.34 36.08
C SER A 260 19.95 17.35 35.09
N ASN A 261 19.72 17.74 33.82
CA ASN A 261 20.74 17.87 32.80
C ASN A 261 20.38 18.98 31.79
N THR A 262 20.91 20.18 32.02
CA THR A 262 20.63 21.36 31.18
C THR A 262 21.20 21.27 29.77
N SER A 263 22.09 20.31 29.49
CA SER A 263 22.57 20.02 28.15
C SER A 263 21.59 19.18 27.33
N ILE A 264 20.55 18.61 27.96
CA ILE A 264 19.50 17.84 27.29
C ILE A 264 18.20 18.65 27.21
N ILE A 265 17.80 19.31 28.31
CA ILE A 265 16.61 20.16 28.35
C ILE A 265 16.83 21.35 29.29
N SER A 266 16.45 22.55 28.86
CA SER A 266 16.46 23.72 29.75
C SER A 266 15.42 23.57 30.87
N THR A 267 15.66 24.17 32.03
CA THR A 267 14.66 24.17 33.12
C THR A 267 13.34 24.82 32.67
N ALA A 268 13.38 25.86 31.83
CA ALA A 268 12.18 26.50 31.31
C ALA A 268 11.38 25.55 30.41
N THR A 269 12.05 24.86 29.50
CA THR A 269 11.43 23.86 28.61
C THR A 269 10.87 22.70 29.41
N MET A 270 11.61 22.17 30.39
CA MET A 270 11.16 21.08 31.26
C MET A 270 9.86 21.42 32.01
N ARG A 271 9.75 22.65 32.54
CA ARG A 271 8.53 23.13 33.20
C ARG A 271 7.36 23.21 32.23
N SER A 272 7.59 23.73 31.02
CA SER A 272 6.57 23.78 29.97
C SER A 272 6.09 22.38 29.60
N GLN A 273 7.01 21.42 29.43
CA GLN A 273 6.67 20.03 29.13
C GLN A 273 5.84 19.37 30.25
N CYS A 274 6.16 19.66 31.52
CA CYS A 274 5.37 19.19 32.66
C CYS A 274 3.92 19.64 32.62
N LEU A 275 3.66 20.91 32.26
CA LEU A 275 2.30 21.45 32.19
C LEU A 275 1.43 20.73 31.14
N THR A 276 2.04 20.16 30.09
CA THR A 276 1.29 19.46 29.04
C THR A 276 0.56 18.19 29.52
N GLN A 277 0.91 17.68 30.70
CA GLN A 277 0.25 16.51 31.30
C GLN A 277 -1.23 16.75 31.62
N TRP A 278 -1.65 18.00 31.80
CA TRP A 278 -3.03 18.41 32.05
C TRP A 278 -3.74 18.99 30.81
N TRP A 279 -3.10 18.99 29.65
CA TRP A 279 -3.72 19.56 28.46
C TRP A 279 -4.70 18.60 27.81
N ASP A 280 -5.88 19.10 27.49
CA ASP A 280 -6.98 18.36 26.89
C ASP A 280 -6.73 17.97 25.44
N TYR A 281 -7.20 16.79 25.08
CA TYR A 281 -7.23 16.31 23.70
C TYR A 281 -8.19 17.14 22.87
N THR A 282 -7.64 17.81 21.87
CA THR A 282 -8.35 18.77 21.03
C THR A 282 -8.30 18.35 19.55
N PRO A 283 -9.44 18.28 18.85
CA PRO A 283 -9.46 18.01 17.41
C PRO A 283 -8.95 19.24 16.64
N ARG A 284 -7.85 19.11 15.90
CA ARG A 284 -7.31 20.26 15.13
C ARG A 284 -7.98 20.46 13.78
N THR A 285 -8.39 19.38 13.13
CA THR A 285 -8.90 19.44 11.75
C THR A 285 -10.18 18.62 11.61
N ALA A 286 -11.24 19.07 12.28
CA ALA A 286 -12.59 18.57 12.04
C ALA A 286 -12.95 18.84 10.56
N ARG A 287 -13.30 17.78 9.82
CA ARG A 287 -13.58 17.88 8.39
C ARG A 287 -14.48 16.78 7.82
N TYR A 288 -15.10 17.09 6.70
CA TYR A 288 -15.71 16.14 5.77
C TYR A 288 -14.83 16.04 4.52
N ARG A 289 -14.82 14.86 3.88
CA ARG A 289 -14.24 14.71 2.54
C ARG A 289 -15.10 13.82 1.65
N VAL A 290 -15.03 14.07 0.35
CA VAL A 290 -15.58 13.20 -0.68
C VAL A 290 -14.46 12.90 -1.65
N TRP A 291 -14.13 11.63 -1.81
CA TRP A 291 -13.19 11.18 -2.83
C TRP A 291 -13.97 10.53 -3.95
N ASP A 292 -13.89 11.11 -5.13
CA ASP A 292 -14.48 10.56 -6.35
C ASP A 292 -13.36 10.11 -7.27
N ARG A 293 -13.39 8.85 -7.72
CA ARG A 293 -12.38 8.29 -8.62
C ARG A 293 -13.03 7.69 -9.84
N GLU A 294 -12.64 8.20 -11.00
CA GLU A 294 -12.85 7.60 -12.31
C GLU A 294 -11.55 6.88 -12.73
N ASP A 295 -11.62 5.58 -13.01
CA ASP A 295 -10.47 4.76 -13.39
C ASP A 295 -10.79 3.96 -14.65
N LYS A 296 -10.08 4.24 -15.75
CA LYS A 296 -10.21 3.58 -17.04
C LYS A 296 -8.96 2.74 -17.28
N ARG A 297 -9.17 1.43 -17.48
CA ARG A 297 -8.09 0.45 -17.64
C ARG A 297 -8.28 -0.31 -18.95
N LEU A 298 -7.26 -0.31 -19.78
CA LEU A 298 -7.17 -1.15 -20.97
C LEU A 298 -5.95 -2.05 -20.81
N SER A 299 -6.13 -3.34 -20.99
CA SER A 299 -5.02 -4.30 -21.00
C SER A 299 -5.22 -5.29 -22.13
N ALA A 300 -4.17 -5.55 -22.90
CA ALA A 300 -4.19 -6.45 -24.04
C ALA A 300 -2.92 -7.31 -24.09
N GLU A 301 -3.09 -8.61 -24.31
CA GLU A 301 -2.01 -9.58 -24.40
C GLU A 301 -2.12 -10.44 -25.65
N LEU A 302 -0.96 -10.68 -26.27
CA LEU A 302 -0.78 -11.67 -27.33
C LEU A 302 0.35 -12.61 -26.94
N THR A 303 0.04 -13.90 -26.82
CA THR A 303 1.03 -14.96 -26.56
C THR A 303 1.13 -15.91 -27.74
N LEU A 304 2.35 -16.17 -28.18
CA LEU A 304 2.69 -17.18 -29.17
C LEU A 304 3.51 -18.28 -28.50
N GLN A 305 3.19 -19.53 -28.81
CA GLN A 305 3.95 -20.68 -28.32
C GLN A 305 4.14 -21.70 -29.43
N TYR A 306 5.37 -22.10 -29.70
CA TYR A 306 5.70 -23.06 -30.73
C TYR A 306 6.45 -24.27 -30.17
N ARG A 307 5.91 -25.47 -30.37
CA ARG A 307 6.54 -26.75 -30.07
C ARG A 307 7.37 -27.18 -31.28
N ILE A 308 8.69 -27.03 -31.18
CA ILE A 308 9.63 -27.39 -32.25
C ILE A 308 9.65 -28.90 -32.46
N ASN A 309 9.74 -29.64 -31.35
CA ASN A 309 9.64 -31.10 -31.28
C ASN A 309 9.13 -31.49 -29.87
N ASP A 310 9.12 -32.77 -29.55
CA ASP A 310 8.57 -33.24 -28.27
C ASP A 310 9.36 -32.77 -27.03
N GLN A 311 10.62 -32.36 -27.22
CA GLN A 311 11.49 -31.90 -26.13
C GLN A 311 11.58 -30.38 -26.06
N TRP A 312 11.50 -29.67 -27.20
CA TRP A 312 11.72 -28.24 -27.29
C TRP A 312 10.44 -27.46 -27.56
N SER A 313 10.20 -26.44 -26.75
CA SER A 313 9.19 -25.42 -27.02
C SER A 313 9.74 -24.03 -26.79
N VAL A 314 9.29 -23.08 -27.60
CA VAL A 314 9.61 -21.66 -27.47
C VAL A 314 8.31 -20.88 -27.32
N TRP A 315 8.37 -19.74 -26.64
CA TRP A 315 7.22 -18.87 -26.46
C TRP A 315 7.64 -17.41 -26.40
N GLY A 316 6.70 -16.53 -26.72
CA GLY A 316 6.83 -15.08 -26.57
C GLY A 316 5.48 -14.47 -26.25
N SER A 317 5.46 -13.46 -25.40
CA SER A 317 4.27 -12.68 -25.04
C SER A 317 4.56 -11.19 -25.13
N TYR A 318 3.57 -10.44 -25.61
CA TYR A 318 3.53 -8.99 -25.54
C TYR A 318 2.25 -8.58 -24.82
N ASN A 319 2.39 -7.78 -23.77
CA ASN A 319 1.29 -7.29 -22.95
C ASN A 319 1.39 -5.76 -22.84
N LYS A 320 0.32 -5.06 -23.22
CA LYS A 320 0.19 -3.59 -23.17
C LYS A 320 -0.88 -3.25 -22.14
N ASN A 321 -0.52 -2.41 -21.17
CA ASN A 321 -1.45 -1.91 -20.16
C ASN A 321 -1.47 -0.39 -20.20
N GLN A 322 -2.67 0.17 -20.27
CA GLN A 322 -2.92 1.61 -20.19
C GLN A 322 -3.95 1.86 -19.10
N ARG A 323 -3.64 2.80 -18.23
CA ARG A 323 -4.52 3.21 -17.14
C ARG A 323 -4.61 4.73 -17.13
N SER A 324 -5.83 5.26 -17.11
CA SER A 324 -6.08 6.67 -16.92
C SER A 324 -7.01 6.83 -15.73
N GLN A 325 -6.51 7.50 -14.70
CA GLN A 325 -7.21 7.71 -13.45
C GLN A 325 -7.32 9.21 -13.15
N ARG A 326 -8.52 9.60 -12.73
CA ARG A 326 -8.80 10.90 -12.13
C ARG A 326 -9.37 10.66 -10.74
N LEU A 327 -8.70 11.20 -9.73
CA LEU A 327 -9.20 11.21 -8.36
C LEU A 327 -9.42 12.66 -7.95
N ASN A 328 -10.66 13.00 -7.60
CA ASN A 328 -11.03 14.29 -7.06
C ASN A 328 -11.26 14.15 -5.55
N ASP A 329 -10.40 14.78 -4.75
CA ASP A 329 -10.50 14.87 -3.30
C ASP A 329 -11.06 16.22 -2.89
N ARG A 330 -12.32 16.23 -2.48
CA ARG A 330 -13.03 17.42 -1.99
C ARG A 330 -12.99 17.44 -0.48
N ASN A 331 -12.46 18.51 0.12
CA ASN A 331 -12.34 18.68 1.57
C ASN A 331 -13.19 19.87 2.03
N TYR A 332 -13.77 19.73 3.22
CA TYR A 332 -14.51 20.77 3.93
C TYR A 332 -14.08 20.71 5.37
N GLY A 333 -13.38 21.73 5.87
CA GLY A 333 -12.92 21.64 7.24
C GLY A 333 -12.42 22.93 7.84
N THR A 334 -12.29 22.86 9.16
CA THR A 334 -11.70 23.92 9.98
C THR A 334 -10.24 23.63 10.25
N ALA A 335 -9.47 24.67 10.59
CA ALA A 335 -8.12 24.54 11.11
C ALA A 335 -8.03 25.12 12.53
N PHE A 336 -8.40 24.30 13.54
CA PHE A 336 -8.19 24.61 14.96
C PHE A 336 -6.79 24.22 15.41
N THR A 337 -5.79 24.85 14.80
CA THR A 337 -4.38 24.47 14.99
C THR A 337 -3.73 25.08 16.23
N ALA A 338 -4.36 26.11 16.82
CA ALA A 338 -3.88 26.83 17.99
C ALA A 338 -5.05 27.50 18.74
N VAL A 339 -4.86 27.74 20.05
CA VAL A 339 -5.82 28.46 20.93
C VAL A 339 -6.19 29.87 20.43
N ASN A 340 -5.38 30.44 19.52
CA ASN A 340 -5.64 31.73 18.90
C ASN A 340 -6.98 31.80 18.13
N ARG A 341 -7.53 30.66 17.70
CA ARG A 341 -8.86 30.56 17.06
C ARG A 341 -10.02 30.91 17.99
N LEU A 342 -9.78 30.84 19.31
CA LEU A 342 -10.79 31.14 20.32
C LEU A 342 -10.66 32.58 20.86
N LYS A 343 -9.63 33.34 20.47
CA LYS A 343 -9.29 34.65 21.05
C LYS A 343 -10.35 35.74 20.83
N THR A 344 -10.85 36.34 21.90
CA THR A 344 -11.48 37.67 21.90
C THR A 344 -10.52 38.79 22.36
N GLY A 345 -9.37 38.44 22.98
CA GLY A 345 -8.31 39.32 23.50
C GLY A 345 -6.92 38.63 23.64
N SER A 346 -5.99 39.17 24.44
CA SER A 346 -4.67 38.54 24.73
C SER A 346 -4.84 37.34 25.67
N ILE A 347 -4.36 36.17 25.26
CA ILE A 347 -4.33 34.93 26.05
C ILE A 347 -2.87 34.55 26.29
N VAL A 348 -2.54 34.24 27.54
CA VAL A 348 -1.27 33.59 27.94
C VAL A 348 -1.52 32.08 27.95
N SER A 349 -0.72 31.29 27.22
CA SER A 349 -0.88 29.83 27.26
C SER A 349 -0.64 29.33 28.69
N GLY A 350 -1.62 28.63 29.26
CA GLY A 350 -1.57 28.16 30.65
C GLY A 350 -2.13 29.13 31.69
N ASP A 351 -2.81 30.21 31.29
CA ASP A 351 -3.59 31.05 32.20
C ASP A 351 -5.07 30.58 32.28
N PRO A 352 -5.50 30.00 33.41
CA PRO A 352 -6.86 29.49 33.62
C PRO A 352 -7.98 30.54 33.49
N ALA A 353 -7.67 31.84 33.54
CA ALA A 353 -8.69 32.89 33.47
C ALA A 353 -9.18 33.23 32.04
N SER A 354 -8.72 32.50 31.01
CA SER A 354 -8.83 32.92 29.60
C SER A 354 -9.61 31.98 28.67
N VAL A 355 -10.21 30.90 29.19
CA VAL A 355 -10.99 29.93 28.40
C VAL A 355 -12.21 30.62 27.76
N PRO A 356 -12.28 30.71 26.42
CA PRO A 356 -13.37 31.42 25.75
C PRO A 356 -14.70 30.68 25.88
N ALA A 357 -15.80 31.41 25.92
CA ALA A 357 -17.14 30.83 26.02
C ALA A 357 -17.41 29.87 24.84
N GLY A 358 -17.90 28.66 25.13
CA GLY A 358 -18.32 27.68 24.12
C GLY A 358 -17.40 26.46 23.93
N ILE A 359 -16.34 26.31 24.74
CA ILE A 359 -15.60 25.06 24.88
C ILE A 359 -16.37 24.10 25.79
N VAL A 360 -16.45 22.83 25.40
CA VAL A 360 -16.98 21.73 26.21
C VAL A 360 -15.97 20.61 26.19
N VAL A 361 -15.59 20.15 27.37
CA VAL A 361 -14.69 19.02 27.60
C VAL A 361 -15.49 17.91 28.27
N ASP A 362 -15.25 16.66 27.87
CA ASP A 362 -15.85 15.48 28.52
C ASP A 362 -15.02 15.00 29.72
N ASP A 363 -15.52 14.01 30.46
CA ASP A 363 -14.84 13.45 31.63
C ASP A 363 -13.49 12.76 31.29
N ASN A 364 -13.19 12.55 30.02
CA ASN A 364 -11.96 11.93 29.52
C ASN A 364 -10.98 12.97 28.92
N HIS A 365 -11.15 14.25 29.27
CA HIS A 365 -10.32 15.37 28.80
C HIS A 365 -10.31 15.55 27.28
N ASN A 366 -11.42 15.26 26.61
CA ASN A 366 -11.57 15.52 25.18
C ASN A 366 -12.44 16.75 24.94
N VAL A 367 -11.95 17.68 24.12
CA VAL A 367 -12.73 18.82 23.64
C VAL A 367 -13.78 18.33 22.63
N ILE A 368 -15.04 18.21 23.09
CA ILE A 368 -16.17 17.74 22.29
C ILE A 368 -16.97 18.87 21.63
N ALA A 369 -16.76 20.12 22.05
CA ALA A 369 -17.29 21.26 21.32
C ALA A 369 -16.40 22.49 21.52
N TYR A 370 -16.35 23.34 20.50
CA TYR A 370 -15.73 24.66 20.59
C TYR A 370 -16.44 25.67 19.70
N THR A 371 -16.33 26.95 20.05
CA THR A 371 -16.84 28.06 19.25
C THR A 371 -15.69 28.98 18.87
N VAL A 372 -15.50 29.19 17.56
CA VAL A 372 -14.51 30.11 17.01
C VAL A 372 -14.88 31.55 17.40
N SER A 373 -13.88 32.36 17.74
CA SER A 373 -14.12 33.76 18.11
C SER A 373 -14.82 34.54 17.01
N THR A 374 -15.65 35.51 17.39
CA THR A 374 -16.34 36.41 16.45
C THR A 374 -15.42 37.48 15.86
N ARG A 375 -14.14 37.54 16.29
CA ARG A 375 -13.15 38.50 15.80
C ARG A 375 -12.57 38.10 14.44
N LEU A 376 -12.47 39.06 13.52
CA LEU A 376 -11.88 38.90 12.18
C LEU A 376 -10.54 39.64 11.98
N ALA A 377 -9.94 40.18 13.05
CA ALA A 377 -8.78 41.06 12.93
C ALA A 377 -7.45 40.30 13.08
N GLY A 378 -6.69 40.20 11.98
CA GLY A 378 -5.32 39.72 11.91
C GLY A 378 -5.21 38.29 11.36
N VAL A 379 -4.26 38.05 10.45
CA VAL A 379 -3.97 36.73 9.87
C VAL A 379 -3.77 35.73 11.01
N THR A 380 -4.52 34.63 11.03
CA THR A 380 -4.43 33.54 12.03
C THR A 380 -5.04 33.81 13.43
N VAL A 381 -6.00 34.74 13.56
CA VAL A 381 -6.70 35.00 14.84
C VAL A 381 -8.22 34.89 14.68
N GLY A 382 -8.85 34.13 15.58
CA GLY A 382 -10.32 34.04 15.67
C GLY A 382 -10.98 33.43 14.45
N GLY A 383 -12.05 34.10 13.98
CA GLY A 383 -12.88 33.71 12.85
C GLY A 383 -12.27 33.96 11.48
N ASN A 384 -11.15 34.69 11.39
CA ASN A 384 -10.51 34.94 10.10
C ASN A 384 -9.90 33.65 9.53
N ASP A 385 -10.19 33.28 8.29
CA ASP A 385 -9.67 32.06 7.64
C ASP A 385 -9.90 30.78 8.47
N ALA A 386 -11.03 30.71 9.17
CA ALA A 386 -11.32 29.63 10.12
C ALA A 386 -11.85 28.36 9.45
N PHE A 387 -12.36 28.49 8.22
CA PHE A 387 -12.90 27.38 7.43
C PHE A 387 -12.36 27.41 6.01
N SER A 388 -12.15 26.25 5.40
CA SER A 388 -11.84 26.15 3.98
C SER A 388 -12.57 25.00 3.31
N THR A 389 -12.83 25.21 2.01
CA THR A 389 -13.32 24.18 1.10
C THR A 389 -12.29 24.04 -0.02
N SER A 390 -11.82 22.83 -0.27
CA SER A 390 -10.81 22.59 -1.30
C SER A 390 -11.15 21.38 -2.15
N SER A 391 -10.60 21.36 -3.36
CA SER A 391 -10.69 20.26 -4.30
C SER A 391 -9.29 19.99 -4.82
N ARG A 392 -8.86 18.74 -4.77
CA ARG A 392 -7.60 18.29 -5.36
C ARG A 392 -7.90 17.30 -6.46
N ASP A 393 -7.58 17.67 -7.69
CA ASP A 393 -7.63 16.79 -8.86
C ASP A 393 -6.26 16.13 -9.03
N PHE A 394 -6.24 14.82 -8.79
CA PHE A 394 -5.10 13.96 -9.04
C PHE A 394 -5.32 13.27 -10.38
N GLN A 395 -4.43 13.56 -11.33
CA GLN A 395 -4.33 12.83 -12.58
C GLN A 395 -3.23 11.79 -12.46
N LEU A 396 -3.51 10.57 -12.93
CA LEU A 396 -2.51 9.52 -13.09
C LEU A 396 -2.78 8.79 -14.40
N ASP A 397 -1.89 8.96 -15.36
CA ASP A 397 -1.86 8.18 -16.59
C ASP A 397 -0.63 7.28 -16.57
N ILE A 398 -0.84 5.98 -16.74
CA ILE A 398 0.21 4.97 -16.80
C ILE A 398 0.14 4.31 -18.15
N ASP A 399 1.28 4.24 -18.83
CA ASP A 399 1.46 3.43 -20.02
C ASP A 399 2.59 2.43 -19.79
N SER A 400 2.28 1.13 -19.84
CA SER A 400 3.22 0.05 -19.57
C SER A 400 3.26 -0.97 -20.71
N ASP A 401 4.48 -1.33 -21.11
CA ASP A 401 4.78 -2.36 -22.09
C ASP A 401 5.57 -3.49 -21.44
N TYR A 402 5.13 -4.73 -21.66
CA TYR A 402 5.80 -5.94 -21.19
C TYR A 402 6.07 -6.85 -22.39
N VAL A 403 7.34 -7.13 -22.64
CA VAL A 403 7.79 -8.10 -23.64
C VAL A 403 8.52 -9.22 -22.92
N SER A 404 8.06 -10.45 -23.11
CA SER A 404 8.72 -11.62 -22.51
C SER A 404 8.79 -12.77 -23.50
N GLY A 405 9.76 -13.65 -23.31
CA GLY A 405 9.89 -14.85 -24.12
C GLY A 405 10.90 -15.80 -23.54
N GLY A 406 10.89 -17.02 -24.06
CA GLY A 406 11.72 -18.07 -23.50
C GLY A 406 11.63 -19.37 -24.26
N PHE A 407 12.36 -20.35 -23.73
CA PHE A 407 12.30 -21.71 -24.22
C PHE A 407 12.27 -22.69 -23.07
N ASN A 408 11.69 -23.86 -23.35
CA ASN A 408 11.73 -25.02 -22.47
C ASN A 408 12.31 -26.18 -23.26
N TYR A 409 13.30 -26.84 -22.67
CA TYR A 409 13.77 -28.15 -23.07
C TYR A 409 13.38 -29.17 -22.00
N ARG A 410 12.84 -30.31 -22.40
CA ARG A 410 12.59 -31.47 -21.54
C ARG A 410 13.08 -32.73 -22.23
N GLY A 411 14.23 -33.22 -21.80
CA GLY A 411 14.74 -34.56 -22.13
C GLY A 411 14.33 -35.59 -21.07
N ASP A 412 14.96 -36.76 -21.11
CA ASP A 412 14.62 -37.88 -20.22
C ASP A 412 15.03 -37.62 -18.75
N ARG A 413 16.12 -36.88 -18.53
CA ARG A 413 16.67 -36.57 -17.20
C ARG A 413 17.02 -35.09 -17.02
N LEU A 414 17.00 -34.30 -18.09
CA LEU A 414 17.45 -32.92 -18.10
C LEU A 414 16.28 -32.04 -18.55
N ALA A 415 15.91 -31.07 -17.73
CA ALA A 415 15.03 -29.99 -18.16
C ALA A 415 15.77 -28.65 -18.04
N ILE A 416 15.55 -27.77 -19.02
CA ILE A 416 16.12 -26.43 -19.05
C ILE A 416 14.98 -25.46 -19.34
N GLU A 417 14.85 -24.43 -18.53
CA GLU A 417 13.93 -23.32 -18.75
C GLU A 417 14.73 -22.01 -18.82
N PHE A 418 14.54 -21.26 -19.90
CA PHE A 418 15.10 -19.92 -20.04
C PHE A 418 13.96 -18.95 -20.25
N THR A 419 14.01 -17.83 -19.54
CA THR A 419 13.10 -16.70 -19.72
C THR A 419 13.89 -15.40 -19.78
N GLY A 420 13.59 -14.57 -20.78
CA GLY A 420 14.03 -13.19 -20.88
C GLY A 420 12.82 -12.27 -20.94
N ALA A 421 12.91 -11.11 -20.30
CA ALA A 421 11.87 -10.10 -20.31
C ALA A 421 12.44 -8.69 -20.26
N HIS A 422 11.69 -7.78 -20.87
CA HIS A 422 11.88 -6.34 -20.80
C HIS A 422 10.52 -5.72 -20.46
N ALA A 423 10.51 -4.84 -19.48
CA ALA A 423 9.34 -4.07 -19.10
C ALA A 423 9.70 -2.58 -19.02
N GLU A 424 8.82 -1.74 -19.54
CA GLU A 424 8.94 -0.28 -19.46
C GLU A 424 7.58 0.29 -19.06
N SER A 425 7.59 1.31 -18.21
CA SER A 425 6.38 2.00 -17.78
C SER A 425 6.65 3.47 -17.54
N THR A 426 5.84 4.33 -18.14
CA THR A 426 5.88 5.78 -17.90
C THR A 426 4.63 6.21 -17.14
N TYR A 427 4.85 7.02 -16.11
CA TYR A 427 3.82 7.59 -15.25
C TYR A 427 3.78 9.08 -15.51
N TYR A 428 2.63 9.57 -15.94
CA TYR A 428 2.32 10.99 -16.00
C TYR A 428 1.32 11.29 -14.89
N ASP A 429 1.74 12.06 -13.88
CA ASP A 429 0.83 12.46 -12.82
C ASP A 429 0.85 13.96 -12.57
N SER A 430 -0.28 14.48 -12.13
CA SER A 430 -0.37 15.87 -11.68
C SER A 430 -1.28 15.96 -10.47
N THR A 431 -0.86 16.75 -9.49
CA THR A 431 -1.67 17.09 -8.33
C THR A 431 -2.06 18.55 -8.41
N ASN A 432 -3.34 18.80 -8.65
CA ASN A 432 -3.87 20.13 -8.92
C ASN A 432 -4.85 20.51 -7.81
N GLY A 433 -4.47 21.46 -6.98
CA GLY A 433 -5.25 21.86 -5.81
C GLY A 433 -5.93 23.21 -6.01
N VAL A 434 -7.17 23.33 -5.57
CA VAL A 434 -7.85 24.61 -5.41
C VAL A 434 -8.40 24.68 -4.00
N THR A 435 -8.13 25.77 -3.28
CA THR A 435 -8.63 26.02 -1.94
C THR A 435 -9.32 27.36 -1.89
N LEU A 436 -10.57 27.38 -1.46
CA LEU A 436 -11.29 28.57 -1.08
C LEU A 436 -11.30 28.67 0.45
N THR A 437 -10.87 29.81 0.97
CA THR A 437 -10.81 30.07 2.42
C THR A 437 -11.86 31.10 2.80
N ALA A 438 -12.60 30.82 3.87
CA ALA A 438 -13.69 31.64 4.36
C ALA A 438 -13.42 32.17 5.77
N ASP A 439 -13.91 33.39 6.00
CA ASP A 439 -14.10 33.91 7.34
C ASP A 439 -15.31 33.20 7.96
N SER A 440 -15.17 32.70 9.19
CA SER A 440 -16.24 31.98 9.90
C SER A 440 -16.29 32.39 11.38
N PRO A 441 -16.60 33.67 11.68
CA PRO A 441 -16.73 34.16 13.04
C PRO A 441 -17.91 33.48 13.74
N GLY A 442 -17.71 33.00 14.97
CA GLY A 442 -18.75 32.32 15.73
C GLY A 442 -19.10 30.92 15.23
N LEU A 443 -18.30 30.33 14.31
CA LEU A 443 -18.46 28.95 13.89
C LEU A 443 -18.40 28.02 15.10
N LYS A 444 -19.45 27.24 15.31
CA LYS A 444 -19.48 26.19 16.32
C LYS A 444 -19.16 24.85 15.68
N VAL A 445 -18.20 24.15 16.29
CA VAL A 445 -17.87 22.76 15.97
C VAL A 445 -18.28 21.90 17.15
N SER A 446 -18.95 20.78 16.90
CA SER A 446 -19.38 19.84 17.95
C SER A 446 -19.20 18.42 17.48
N LEU A 447 -18.70 17.55 18.35
CA LEU A 447 -18.54 16.14 18.10
C LEU A 447 -19.74 15.40 18.66
N ASP A 448 -20.24 14.42 17.90
CA ASP A 448 -21.20 13.47 18.42
C ASP A 448 -20.56 12.67 19.58
N PRO A 449 -21.16 12.65 20.79
CA PRO A 449 -20.55 12.01 21.95
C PRO A 449 -20.37 10.50 21.85
N SER A 450 -21.04 9.83 20.91
CA SER A 450 -20.98 8.37 20.75
C SER A 450 -20.02 7.93 19.63
N THR A 451 -19.90 8.73 18.58
CA THR A 451 -19.15 8.37 17.37
C THR A 451 -17.89 9.21 17.16
N GLY A 452 -17.83 10.40 17.76
CA GLY A 452 -16.79 11.41 17.51
C GLY A 452 -16.98 12.18 16.21
N VAL A 453 -18.08 11.98 15.50
CA VAL A 453 -18.34 12.62 14.19
C VAL A 453 -18.52 14.14 14.37
N PRO A 454 -17.75 14.99 13.67
CA PRO A 454 -17.91 16.43 13.77
C PRO A 454 -19.16 16.95 13.05
N SER A 455 -19.73 18.03 13.57
CA SER A 455 -20.81 18.84 12.99
C SER A 455 -20.43 20.32 13.02
N PHE A 456 -20.91 21.07 12.02
CA PHE A 456 -20.58 22.49 11.84
C PHE A 456 -21.86 23.33 11.89
N THR A 457 -21.86 24.39 12.69
CA THR A 457 -22.94 25.39 12.73
C THR A 457 -22.37 26.78 12.51
N PHE A 458 -22.69 27.38 11.37
CA PHE A 458 -22.22 28.72 10.99
C PHE A 458 -23.12 29.82 11.54
N ALA A 459 -22.54 31.00 11.77
CA ALA A 459 -23.30 32.22 12.01
C ALA A 459 -23.98 32.69 10.71
N PRO A 460 -25.15 33.35 10.79
CA PRO A 460 -25.86 33.82 9.60
C PRO A 460 -24.99 34.71 8.69
N GLY A 461 -24.97 34.38 7.39
CA GLY A 461 -24.20 35.09 6.36
C GLY A 461 -22.78 34.57 6.14
N TYR A 462 -22.28 33.69 7.01
CA TYR A 462 -20.96 33.05 6.92
C TYR A 462 -21.03 31.56 6.57
N GLU A 463 -22.19 31.08 6.14
CA GLU A 463 -22.35 29.72 5.64
C GLU A 463 -21.50 29.52 4.37
N THR A 464 -20.90 28.35 4.21
CA THR A 464 -20.10 28.01 3.03
C THR A 464 -20.92 27.87 1.74
N SER A 465 -22.25 27.82 1.84
CA SER A 465 -23.14 27.98 0.69
C SER A 465 -23.15 29.41 0.11
N ASN A 466 -22.59 30.39 0.83
CA ASN A 466 -22.52 31.79 0.42
C ASN A 466 -21.10 32.16 -0.07
N LEU A 467 -20.95 32.43 -1.37
CA LEU A 467 -19.67 32.84 -1.94
C LEU A 467 -19.05 34.07 -1.28
N SER A 468 -19.86 35.00 -0.75
CA SER A 468 -19.36 36.21 -0.09
C SER A 468 -18.66 35.94 1.25
N ALA A 469 -18.77 34.73 1.81
CA ALA A 469 -18.03 34.33 3.00
C ALA A 469 -16.54 34.04 2.70
N TYR A 470 -16.19 33.79 1.44
CA TYR A 470 -14.83 33.47 1.01
C TYR A 470 -14.01 34.73 0.72
N ASN A 471 -12.81 34.78 1.28
CA ASN A 471 -11.91 35.94 1.18
C ASN A 471 -10.65 35.63 0.35
N SER A 472 -10.34 34.36 0.08
CA SER A 472 -9.11 33.95 -0.57
C SER A 472 -9.31 32.71 -1.44
N LEU A 473 -8.65 32.70 -2.60
CA LEU A 473 -8.54 31.57 -3.52
C LEU A 473 -7.07 31.21 -3.70
N ALA A 474 -6.68 30.01 -3.30
CA ALA A 474 -5.37 29.43 -3.61
C ALA A 474 -5.49 28.36 -4.70
N VAL A 475 -4.57 28.39 -5.67
CA VAL A 475 -4.46 27.39 -6.74
C VAL A 475 -3.05 26.81 -6.77
N GLN A 476 -2.98 25.51 -6.98
CA GLN A 476 -1.75 24.72 -7.01
C GLN A 476 -1.78 23.79 -8.22
N TYR A 477 -0.65 23.66 -8.91
CA TYR A 477 -0.44 22.69 -9.99
C TYR A 477 0.95 22.09 -9.79
N ARG A 478 1.03 20.77 -9.64
CA ARG A 478 2.29 20.05 -9.39
C ARG A 478 2.37 18.84 -10.31
N PRO A 479 3.00 18.96 -11.48
CA PRO A 479 3.20 17.86 -12.40
C PRO A 479 4.42 17.02 -12.00
N ARG A 480 4.40 15.75 -12.39
CA ARG A 480 5.47 14.79 -12.18
C ARG A 480 5.47 13.78 -13.33
N GLU A 481 6.65 13.28 -13.64
CA GLU A 481 6.87 12.24 -14.66
C GLU A 481 7.86 11.22 -14.11
N ASN A 482 7.53 9.93 -14.17
CA ASN A 482 8.41 8.85 -13.71
C ASN A 482 8.53 7.79 -14.80
N ASP A 483 9.76 7.45 -15.20
CA ASP A 483 10.02 6.31 -16.06
C ASP A 483 10.59 5.16 -15.23
N ILE A 484 10.07 3.96 -15.46
CA ILE A 484 10.53 2.73 -14.82
C ILE A 484 10.86 1.72 -15.92
N THR A 485 12.03 1.10 -15.84
CA THR A 485 12.44 0.02 -16.74
C THR A 485 12.93 -1.18 -15.94
N GLU A 486 12.72 -2.39 -16.45
CA GLU A 486 13.33 -3.61 -15.91
C GLU A 486 13.70 -4.59 -17.04
N ASP A 487 14.97 -4.97 -17.08
CA ASP A 487 15.47 -6.11 -17.86
C ASP A 487 15.68 -7.30 -16.94
N GLN A 488 15.18 -8.48 -17.34
CA GLN A 488 15.33 -9.71 -16.57
C GLN A 488 15.71 -10.89 -17.46
N PHE A 489 16.69 -11.67 -16.99
CA PHE A 489 17.03 -12.98 -17.56
C PHE A 489 17.07 -14.03 -16.45
N LYS A 490 16.47 -15.20 -16.71
CA LYS A 490 16.48 -16.34 -15.80
C LYS A 490 16.77 -17.63 -16.57
N LEU A 491 17.66 -18.45 -16.05
CA LEU A 491 17.97 -19.78 -16.53
C LEU A 491 17.84 -20.76 -15.36
N ASP A 492 16.97 -21.75 -15.51
CA ASP A 492 16.77 -22.84 -14.55
C ASP A 492 17.12 -24.18 -15.23
N ILE A 493 17.83 -25.05 -14.52
CA ILE A 493 18.29 -26.36 -14.98
C ILE A 493 17.94 -27.40 -13.92
N ASP A 494 17.15 -28.38 -14.32
CA ASP A 494 16.80 -29.53 -13.49
C ASP A 494 17.48 -30.79 -14.06
N TYR A 495 18.11 -31.56 -13.19
CA TYR A 495 18.72 -32.83 -13.54
C TYR A 495 18.27 -33.95 -12.61
N ASP A 496 17.55 -34.93 -13.14
CA ASP A 496 17.10 -36.11 -12.40
C ASP A 496 18.30 -37.02 -12.13
N LEU A 497 18.53 -37.29 -10.84
CA LEU A 497 19.61 -38.13 -10.33
C LEU A 497 19.11 -39.57 -10.17
N ASP A 498 20.00 -40.52 -10.44
CA ASP A 498 19.73 -41.95 -10.30
C ASP A 498 20.60 -42.44 -9.14
N LEU A 499 20.32 -41.87 -7.97
CA LEU A 499 21.02 -42.13 -6.73
C LEU A 499 20.01 -42.58 -5.67
N PRO A 500 20.38 -43.47 -4.73
CA PRO A 500 19.42 -44.03 -3.75
C PRO A 500 18.81 -43.03 -2.76
N PHE A 501 19.40 -41.84 -2.63
CA PHE A 501 18.96 -40.81 -1.67
C PHE A 501 18.61 -39.50 -2.38
N PHE A 502 19.44 -39.04 -3.33
CA PHE A 502 19.20 -37.81 -4.06
C PHE A 502 18.44 -38.10 -5.36
N THR A 503 17.30 -37.44 -5.55
CA THR A 503 16.41 -37.67 -6.69
C THR A 503 16.57 -36.63 -7.80
N LYS A 504 16.91 -35.38 -7.45
CA LYS A 504 17.09 -34.31 -8.43
C LYS A 504 18.08 -33.25 -7.95
N PHE A 505 18.93 -32.78 -8.86
CA PHE A 505 19.76 -31.58 -8.69
C PHE A 505 19.19 -30.43 -9.53
N GLU A 506 18.96 -29.28 -8.91
CA GLU A 506 18.47 -28.07 -9.56
C GLU A 506 19.48 -26.94 -9.38
N THR A 507 19.74 -26.19 -10.45
CA THR A 507 20.62 -25.03 -10.40
C THR A 507 20.16 -24.00 -11.42
N GLY A 508 20.48 -22.74 -11.16
CA GLY A 508 20.12 -21.68 -12.08
C GLY A 508 20.82 -20.37 -11.79
N ALA A 509 20.65 -19.43 -12.72
CA ALA A 509 21.19 -18.10 -12.64
C ALA A 509 20.14 -17.07 -13.06
N GLN A 510 20.21 -15.89 -12.45
CA GLN A 510 19.31 -14.79 -12.73
C GLN A 510 20.09 -13.47 -12.76
N TYR A 511 19.72 -12.63 -13.72
CA TYR A 511 20.17 -11.25 -13.82
C TYR A 511 18.95 -10.34 -13.90
N ARG A 512 18.96 -9.24 -13.17
CA ARG A 512 17.98 -8.17 -13.27
C ARG A 512 18.66 -6.82 -13.24
N LYS A 513 18.19 -5.90 -14.07
CA LYS A 513 18.58 -4.50 -14.02
C LYS A 513 17.32 -3.65 -14.10
N SER A 514 17.07 -2.85 -13.06
CA SER A 514 15.90 -1.98 -12.98
C SER A 514 16.31 -0.53 -12.85
N GLY A 515 15.62 0.36 -13.57
CA GLY A 515 15.81 1.81 -13.53
C GLY A 515 14.57 2.54 -13.02
N SER A 516 14.76 3.66 -12.31
CA SER A 516 13.70 4.63 -12.01
C SER A 516 14.23 6.05 -12.17
N LEU A 517 13.59 6.82 -13.06
CA LEU A 517 13.96 8.19 -13.37
C LEU A 517 12.77 9.12 -13.13
N LEU A 518 12.87 9.98 -12.12
CA LEU A 518 11.78 10.85 -11.69
C LEU A 518 12.08 12.32 -11.95
N TYR A 519 11.21 12.98 -12.70
CA TYR A 519 11.18 14.43 -12.84
C TYR A 519 10.01 15.03 -12.06
N ARG A 520 10.26 16.18 -11.43
CA ARG A 520 9.24 16.98 -10.74
C ARG A 520 9.49 18.46 -11.02
N ASP A 521 8.65 19.31 -10.46
CA ASP A 521 8.63 20.76 -10.57
C ASP A 521 9.90 21.55 -10.19
N SER A 522 10.99 20.87 -9.84
CA SER A 522 12.25 21.46 -9.42
C SER A 522 12.97 22.12 -10.61
N GLY A 523 13.21 23.43 -10.50
CA GLY A 523 13.97 24.21 -11.48
C GLY A 523 15.49 24.07 -11.34
N TYR A 524 16.25 24.53 -12.33
CA TYR A 524 17.71 24.69 -12.23
C TYR A 524 18.05 26.12 -11.80
N ILE A 525 19.00 26.27 -10.86
CA ILE A 525 19.59 27.56 -10.46
C ILE A 525 21.11 27.44 -10.65
N VAL A 526 21.67 28.20 -11.59
CA VAL A 526 23.12 28.43 -11.65
C VAL A 526 23.39 29.74 -10.93
N SER A 527 23.99 29.65 -9.74
CA SER A 527 24.59 30.82 -9.09
C SER A 527 25.93 31.12 -9.76
N THR A 528 26.14 32.37 -10.18
CA THR A 528 27.46 32.86 -10.63
C THR A 528 27.99 34.04 -9.79
N GLY A 529 27.31 34.39 -8.68
CA GLY A 529 27.66 35.55 -7.86
C GLY A 529 27.50 35.32 -6.33
N PRO A 530 28.15 36.14 -5.49
CA PRO A 530 28.22 35.95 -4.04
C PRO A 530 26.96 36.40 -3.26
N ASP A 531 25.95 36.99 -3.91
CA ASP A 531 24.79 37.57 -3.20
C ASP A 531 23.47 37.29 -3.93
N LEU A 532 22.58 36.53 -3.27
CA LEU A 532 21.25 36.13 -3.78
C LEU A 532 20.12 37.01 -3.25
N ILE A 533 20.42 38.00 -2.40
CA ILE A 533 19.43 38.86 -1.74
C ILE A 533 18.97 39.98 -2.67
N ALA A 534 19.85 40.44 -3.55
CA ALA A 534 19.49 41.24 -4.71
C ALA A 534 19.55 40.30 -5.90
N GLY A 535 18.45 40.02 -6.59
CA GLY A 535 18.52 39.34 -7.88
C GLY A 535 19.39 40.16 -8.84
N THR A 536 20.69 39.88 -8.89
CA THR A 536 21.59 40.42 -9.90
C THR A 536 21.35 39.64 -11.18
N ALA A 537 21.69 40.25 -12.32
CA ALA A 537 21.38 39.75 -13.66
C ALA A 537 22.08 38.43 -14.05
N ASP A 538 22.85 37.81 -13.14
CA ASP A 538 23.77 36.71 -13.44
C ASP A 538 23.26 35.32 -13.01
N ASP A 539 22.09 35.22 -12.37
CA ASP A 539 21.41 33.95 -12.06
C ASP A 539 20.50 33.50 -13.21
N ILE A 540 20.69 32.27 -13.69
CA ILE A 540 19.77 31.65 -14.67
C ILE A 540 18.76 30.80 -13.90
N ARG A 541 17.49 31.23 -13.91
CA ARG A 541 16.36 30.48 -13.34
C ARG A 541 15.48 29.94 -14.46
N THR A 542 15.13 28.66 -14.40
CA THR A 542 14.17 28.09 -15.35
C THR A 542 12.73 28.33 -14.91
N ILE A 543 11.81 28.45 -15.88
CA ILE A 543 10.37 28.49 -15.61
C ILE A 543 9.98 27.16 -14.95
N SER A 544 9.58 27.21 -13.68
CA SER A 544 9.12 26.01 -12.96
C SER A 544 7.82 25.48 -13.58
N ALA A 545 7.69 24.16 -13.57
CA ALA A 545 6.46 23.49 -13.95
C ALA A 545 5.35 23.62 -12.88
N ARG A 546 5.66 24.08 -11.65
CA ARG A 546 4.66 24.30 -10.59
C ARG A 546 3.96 25.64 -10.68
N ILE A 547 2.77 25.66 -10.10
CA ILE A 547 2.07 26.89 -9.74
C ILE A 547 1.74 26.81 -8.26
N ASP A 548 1.99 27.90 -7.55
CA ASP A 548 1.38 28.21 -6.28
C ASP A 548 0.96 29.69 -6.33
N ARG A 549 -0.34 29.95 -6.46
CA ARG A 549 -0.87 31.32 -6.52
C ARG A 549 -2.00 31.48 -5.52
N THR A 550 -2.05 32.62 -4.86
CA THR A 550 -3.14 33.01 -3.96
C THR A 550 -3.71 34.34 -4.43
N TYR A 551 -5.03 34.42 -4.51
CA TYR A 551 -5.79 35.59 -4.92
C TYR A 551 -6.64 36.05 -3.74
N ASP A 552 -6.52 37.33 -3.40
CA ASP A 552 -7.41 37.99 -2.45
C ASP A 552 -8.75 38.29 -3.15
N LEU A 553 -9.83 37.66 -2.69
CA LEU A 553 -11.17 37.81 -3.23
C LEU A 553 -11.88 39.05 -2.71
N THR A 554 -11.43 39.62 -1.58
CA THR A 554 -12.03 40.83 -0.99
C THR A 554 -11.79 42.07 -1.85
N THR A 555 -10.69 42.07 -2.62
CA THR A 555 -10.31 43.15 -3.54
C THR A 555 -10.58 42.83 -5.01
N ASN A 556 -11.04 41.61 -5.34
CA ASN A 556 -11.24 41.13 -6.71
C ASN A 556 -12.68 40.64 -6.97
N ALA A 557 -13.63 41.58 -6.99
CA ALA A 557 -15.05 41.30 -7.17
C ALA A 557 -15.40 40.58 -8.49
N ALA A 558 -14.63 40.80 -9.56
CA ALA A 558 -14.86 40.14 -10.86
C ALA A 558 -14.50 38.64 -10.80
N LEU A 559 -13.40 38.29 -10.14
CA LEU A 559 -13.02 36.90 -9.92
C LEU A 559 -14.04 36.21 -9.00
N LEU A 560 -14.42 36.86 -7.90
CA LEU A 560 -15.44 36.34 -6.98
C LEU A 560 -16.77 36.05 -7.68
N ALA A 561 -17.24 36.95 -8.54
CA ALA A 561 -18.45 36.73 -9.33
C ALA A 561 -18.31 35.57 -10.33
N SER A 562 -17.11 35.37 -10.89
CA SER A 562 -16.84 34.28 -11.84
C SER A 562 -16.79 32.90 -11.17
N LEU A 563 -16.48 32.84 -9.86
CA LEU A 563 -16.47 31.59 -9.09
C LEU A 563 -17.86 30.95 -8.97
N ALA A 564 -18.96 31.70 -9.11
CA ALA A 564 -20.33 31.15 -9.05
C ALA A 564 -20.62 30.05 -10.07
N GLY A 565 -19.92 30.06 -11.23
CA GLY A 565 -20.02 28.99 -12.22
C GLY A 565 -18.93 27.91 -12.11
N ALA A 566 -18.07 28.00 -11.09
CA ALA A 566 -16.89 27.14 -10.91
C ALA A 566 -16.83 26.55 -9.49
N VAL A 567 -17.98 26.44 -8.85
CA VAL A 567 -18.18 25.73 -7.59
C VAL A 567 -19.36 24.77 -7.72
N THR A 568 -19.31 23.65 -6.98
CA THR A 568 -20.35 22.62 -6.95
C THR A 568 -20.83 22.38 -5.53
N ASP A 569 -22.06 21.87 -5.38
CA ASP A 569 -22.58 21.50 -4.08
C ASP A 569 -22.00 20.17 -3.57
N LEU A 570 -22.00 19.96 -2.25
CA LEU A 570 -21.84 18.63 -1.65
C LEU A 570 -22.83 17.65 -2.31
N PRO A 571 -22.42 16.46 -2.74
CA PRO A 571 -23.34 15.52 -3.35
C PRO A 571 -24.47 15.14 -2.39
N SER A 572 -25.71 15.17 -2.89
CA SER A 572 -26.90 14.82 -2.09
C SER A 572 -26.88 13.40 -1.53
N SER A 573 -26.08 12.51 -2.13
CA SER A 573 -25.85 11.13 -1.67
C SER A 573 -24.71 10.99 -0.64
N PHE A 574 -24.21 12.09 -0.05
CA PHE A 574 -23.17 12.04 0.99
C PHE A 574 -23.59 11.17 2.18
N PHE A 575 -22.80 10.13 2.44
CA PHE A 575 -23.08 9.06 3.41
C PHE A 575 -24.40 8.30 3.17
N ASP A 576 -24.97 8.34 1.96
CA ASP A 576 -26.22 7.64 1.69
C ASP A 576 -26.08 6.12 1.92
N GLY A 577 -27.08 5.54 2.59
CA GLY A 577 -27.09 4.16 3.04
C GLY A 577 -26.24 3.84 4.30
N TYR A 578 -25.63 4.83 4.96
CA TYR A 578 -24.89 4.65 6.21
C TYR A 578 -25.51 5.47 7.36
N ASN A 579 -25.94 4.80 8.44
CA ASN A 579 -26.80 5.41 9.47
C ASN A 579 -26.05 5.98 10.68
N ASP A 580 -24.77 5.67 10.87
CA ASP A 580 -24.01 6.13 12.05
C ASP A 580 -23.46 7.55 11.90
N VAL A 581 -23.97 8.30 10.91
CA VAL A 581 -23.61 9.67 10.65
C VAL A 581 -24.87 10.50 10.47
N SER A 582 -24.98 11.61 11.21
CA SER A 582 -26.14 12.50 11.17
C SER A 582 -25.74 13.95 11.45
N GLY A 583 -26.64 14.91 11.19
CA GLY A 583 -26.43 16.32 11.54
C GLY A 583 -25.44 17.08 10.64
N GLN A 584 -25.06 16.51 9.49
CA GLN A 584 -24.23 17.16 8.50
C GLN A 584 -25.01 18.29 7.80
N ALA A 585 -24.34 19.41 7.51
CA ALA A 585 -24.95 20.47 6.72
C ALA A 585 -25.21 19.99 5.28
N SER A 586 -26.38 20.32 4.72
CA SER A 586 -26.87 19.78 3.45
C SER A 586 -26.35 20.50 2.21
N ASN A 587 -25.79 21.72 2.35
CA ASN A 587 -25.37 22.57 1.23
C ASN A 587 -23.97 23.15 1.51
N TRP A 588 -23.02 22.91 0.60
CA TRP A 588 -21.65 23.40 0.71
C TRP A 588 -21.11 23.70 -0.68
N LEU A 589 -20.40 24.82 -0.86
CA LEU A 589 -19.69 25.06 -2.11
C LEU A 589 -18.29 24.42 -2.09
N VAL A 590 -17.95 23.67 -3.13
CA VAL A 590 -16.59 23.18 -3.39
C VAL A 590 -16.08 23.77 -4.69
N PRO A 591 -14.81 24.19 -4.74
CA PRO A 591 -14.19 24.57 -5.99
C PRO A 591 -14.17 23.42 -7.01
N ASP A 592 -14.65 23.67 -8.23
CA ASP A 592 -14.34 22.82 -9.39
C ASP A 592 -12.92 23.16 -9.86
N THR A 593 -11.99 22.24 -9.61
CA THR A 593 -10.58 22.42 -9.96
C THR A 593 -10.38 22.76 -11.44
N ALA A 594 -11.05 22.04 -12.35
CA ALA A 594 -10.86 22.24 -13.79
C ALA A 594 -11.41 23.60 -14.25
N ALA A 595 -12.61 23.97 -13.77
CA ALA A 595 -13.22 25.26 -14.10
C ALA A 595 -12.38 26.43 -13.55
N ILE A 596 -11.90 26.33 -12.30
CA ILE A 596 -11.11 27.40 -11.68
C ILE A 596 -9.74 27.55 -12.31
N LEU A 597 -9.05 26.45 -12.63
CA LEU A 597 -7.76 26.52 -13.33
C LEU A 597 -7.91 27.26 -14.68
N LYS A 598 -8.98 26.97 -15.43
CA LYS A 598 -9.29 27.69 -16.66
C LYS A 598 -9.53 29.19 -16.42
N LEU A 599 -10.27 29.55 -15.37
CA LEU A 599 -10.55 30.95 -15.00
C LEU A 599 -9.28 31.75 -14.68
N VAL A 600 -8.31 31.14 -13.99
CA VAL A 600 -7.06 31.83 -13.58
C VAL A 600 -5.96 31.81 -14.66
N GLY A 601 -6.27 31.29 -15.85
CA GLY A 601 -5.41 31.37 -17.03
C GLY A 601 -4.29 30.35 -17.05
N THR A 602 -4.63 29.06 -16.94
CA THR A 602 -3.68 27.95 -16.96
C THR A 602 -3.30 27.43 -18.35
N GLU A 603 -3.69 28.12 -19.41
CA GLU A 603 -3.47 27.68 -20.81
C GLU A 603 -1.99 27.68 -21.24
N GLY A 604 -1.09 28.30 -20.46
CA GLY A 604 0.35 28.32 -20.74
C GLY A 604 1.16 27.14 -20.16
N PHE A 605 0.53 26.17 -19.48
CA PHE A 605 1.28 25.06 -18.87
C PHE A 605 1.69 24.01 -19.88
N ASN A 606 2.98 23.70 -19.85
CA ASN A 606 3.59 22.73 -20.71
C ASN A 606 4.29 21.68 -19.85
N HIS A 607 3.75 20.46 -19.84
CA HIS A 607 4.34 19.34 -19.09
C HIS A 607 5.80 19.08 -19.52
N ASN A 608 6.16 19.41 -20.77
CA ASN A 608 7.55 19.31 -21.26
C ASN A 608 8.56 20.14 -20.44
N ASN A 609 8.09 21.16 -19.70
CA ASN A 609 8.93 21.93 -18.79
C ASN A 609 9.56 21.09 -17.66
N LEU A 610 9.03 19.89 -17.38
CA LEU A 610 9.63 18.97 -16.41
C LEU A 610 11.01 18.46 -16.83
N ARG A 611 11.21 18.21 -18.13
CA ARG A 611 12.49 17.73 -18.66
C ARG A 611 13.34 18.86 -19.21
N GLN A 612 12.72 19.86 -19.82
CA GLN A 612 13.40 20.99 -20.44
C GLN A 612 12.60 22.28 -20.26
N ALA A 613 13.19 23.29 -19.61
CA ALA A 613 12.51 24.55 -19.35
C ALA A 613 13.32 25.76 -19.85
N LEU A 614 12.59 26.82 -20.23
CA LEU A 614 13.17 28.10 -20.64
C LEU A 614 13.76 28.82 -19.42
N GLY A 615 15.01 29.25 -19.53
CA GLY A 615 15.72 30.08 -18.57
C GLY A 615 15.36 31.57 -18.70
N THR A 616 15.66 32.33 -17.65
CA THR A 616 15.54 33.81 -17.64
C THR A 616 16.38 34.50 -18.71
N ASP A 617 17.41 33.84 -19.26
CA ASP A 617 18.24 34.32 -20.37
C ASP A 617 17.65 33.98 -21.76
N GLY A 618 16.47 33.35 -21.82
CA GLY A 618 15.79 32.98 -23.04
C GLY A 618 16.28 31.68 -23.70
N LYS A 619 17.17 30.90 -23.06
CA LYS A 619 17.63 29.58 -23.57
C LYS A 619 16.91 28.43 -22.86
N VAL A 620 16.83 27.27 -23.50
CA VAL A 620 16.22 26.06 -22.89
C VAL A 620 17.29 25.20 -22.24
N TYR A 621 17.04 24.77 -20.99
CA TYR A 621 17.96 23.96 -20.19
C TYR A 621 17.32 22.62 -19.80
N PRO A 622 18.10 21.51 -19.79
CA PRO A 622 17.64 20.27 -19.17
C PRO A 622 17.40 20.50 -17.67
N GLN A 623 16.29 19.96 -17.15
CA GLN A 623 16.03 19.99 -15.72
C GLN A 623 16.79 18.86 -15.01
N ILE A 624 17.06 19.06 -13.72
CA ILE A 624 17.67 18.03 -12.87
C ILE A 624 16.55 17.10 -12.40
N PRO A 625 16.64 15.77 -12.63
CA PRO A 625 15.67 14.84 -12.09
C PRO A 625 15.70 14.88 -10.55
N VAL A 626 14.55 14.63 -9.93
CA VAL A 626 14.49 14.44 -8.48
C VAL A 626 15.34 13.24 -8.09
N HIS A 627 15.28 12.15 -8.85
CA HIS A 627 16.19 11.02 -8.70
C HIS A 627 16.38 10.26 -10.02
N ASP A 628 17.49 9.55 -10.09
CA ASP A 628 17.82 8.57 -11.11
C ASP A 628 18.47 7.37 -10.41
N ILE A 629 17.80 6.22 -10.40
CA ILE A 629 18.24 5.03 -9.66
C ILE A 629 18.40 3.89 -10.64
N GLU A 630 19.56 3.24 -10.60
CA GLU A 630 19.84 1.99 -11.27
C GLU A 630 20.15 0.91 -10.23
N GLU A 631 19.39 -0.17 -10.23
CA GLU A 631 19.61 -1.33 -9.36
C GLU A 631 19.92 -2.56 -10.22
N GLU A 632 21.08 -3.18 -9.99
CA GLU A 632 21.51 -4.42 -10.63
C GLU A 632 21.52 -5.57 -9.62
N VAL A 633 20.92 -6.70 -10.00
CA VAL A 633 20.87 -7.91 -9.19
C VAL A 633 21.38 -9.11 -9.97
N LYS A 634 22.35 -9.80 -9.39
CA LYS A 634 22.90 -11.07 -9.90
C LYS A 634 22.66 -12.15 -8.87
N ALA A 635 22.07 -13.27 -9.28
CA ALA A 635 21.83 -14.39 -8.40
C ALA A 635 22.15 -15.73 -9.04
N ALA A 636 22.56 -16.68 -8.21
CA ALA A 636 22.74 -18.07 -8.58
C ALA A 636 22.27 -18.97 -7.43
N TYR A 637 21.81 -20.18 -7.76
CA TYR A 637 21.41 -21.15 -6.75
C TYR A 637 21.83 -22.57 -7.10
N ALA A 638 21.89 -23.41 -6.06
CA ALA A 638 21.99 -24.85 -6.17
C ALA A 638 21.10 -25.51 -5.12
N LYS A 639 20.35 -26.53 -5.53
CA LYS A 639 19.37 -27.25 -4.70
C LYS A 639 19.44 -28.74 -4.99
N LEU A 640 19.37 -29.55 -3.94
CA LEU A 640 19.26 -31.01 -4.03
C LEU A 640 17.92 -31.43 -3.44
N ASN A 641 17.20 -32.29 -4.16
CA ASN A 641 16.03 -32.99 -3.66
C ASN A 641 16.44 -34.40 -3.25
N PHE A 642 15.83 -34.90 -2.19
CA PHE A 642 16.09 -36.22 -1.65
C PHE A 642 14.79 -36.94 -1.29
N GLU A 643 14.85 -38.26 -1.31
CA GLU A 643 13.78 -39.16 -0.93
C GLU A 643 14.40 -40.37 -0.22
N THR A 644 13.85 -40.75 0.94
CA THR A 644 14.37 -41.90 1.71
C THR A 644 13.33 -42.52 2.63
N GLY A 645 13.39 -43.84 2.81
CA GLY A 645 12.60 -44.55 3.81
C GLY A 645 13.32 -44.59 5.15
N LEU A 646 12.77 -43.97 6.20
CA LEU A 646 13.32 -44.00 7.55
C LEU A 646 12.21 -44.27 8.58
N PHE A 647 12.44 -45.20 9.50
CA PHE A 647 11.46 -45.59 10.54
C PHE A 647 10.08 -46.04 10.01
N GLY A 648 10.03 -46.58 8.79
CA GLY A 648 8.76 -46.97 8.14
C GLY A 648 7.98 -45.80 7.55
N LEU A 649 8.55 -44.59 7.55
CA LEU A 649 8.03 -43.39 6.91
C LEU A 649 8.83 -43.08 5.65
N GLU A 650 8.14 -42.57 4.64
CA GLU A 650 8.77 -42.00 3.44
C GLU A 650 9.04 -40.52 3.70
N LEU A 651 10.32 -40.15 3.69
CA LEU A 651 10.79 -38.77 3.87
C LEU A 651 11.18 -38.22 2.51
N ASP A 652 10.61 -37.08 2.16
CA ASP A 652 10.96 -36.31 0.96
C ASP A 652 11.35 -34.89 1.35
N GLY A 653 12.27 -34.26 0.63
CA GLY A 653 12.69 -32.91 0.99
C GLY A 653 13.70 -32.31 0.04
N ASN A 654 14.09 -31.08 0.35
CA ASN A 654 15.11 -30.36 -0.39
C ASN A 654 15.96 -29.50 0.54
N PHE A 655 17.20 -29.28 0.12
CA PHE A 655 18.04 -28.23 0.69
C PHE A 655 18.83 -27.55 -0.41
N GLY A 656 19.09 -26.27 -0.22
CA GLY A 656 19.80 -25.49 -1.21
C GLY A 656 20.27 -24.16 -0.67
N VAL A 657 21.07 -23.48 -1.49
CA VAL A 657 21.57 -22.14 -1.21
C VAL A 657 21.39 -21.27 -2.44
N ARG A 658 20.93 -20.04 -2.20
CA ARG A 658 20.91 -18.96 -3.18
C ARG A 658 21.89 -17.88 -2.75
N VAL A 659 22.70 -17.38 -3.67
CA VAL A 659 23.59 -16.25 -3.45
C VAL A 659 23.10 -15.10 -4.31
N VAL A 660 22.90 -13.93 -3.71
CA VAL A 660 22.38 -12.73 -4.37
C VAL A 660 23.35 -11.58 -4.14
N SER A 661 23.80 -10.94 -5.21
CA SER A 661 24.56 -9.70 -5.18
C SER A 661 23.69 -8.58 -5.71
N THR A 662 23.59 -7.49 -4.97
CA THR A 662 22.84 -6.29 -5.36
C THR A 662 23.76 -5.09 -5.35
N SER A 663 23.69 -4.28 -6.41
CA SER A 663 24.38 -3.01 -6.57
C SER A 663 23.34 -1.94 -6.88
N VAL A 664 23.40 -0.81 -6.18
CA VAL A 664 22.51 0.33 -6.37
C VAL A 664 23.35 1.55 -6.64
N LEU A 665 23.17 2.14 -7.82
CA LEU A 665 23.65 3.46 -8.15
C LEU A 665 22.46 4.41 -8.09
N ALA A 666 22.44 5.30 -7.10
CA ALA A 666 21.38 6.27 -6.94
C ALA A 666 21.94 7.68 -7.08
N ALA A 667 21.30 8.49 -7.91
CA ALA A 667 21.53 9.91 -8.04
C ALA A 667 20.28 10.68 -7.61
N GLY A 668 20.47 11.84 -6.99
CA GLY A 668 19.39 12.62 -6.41
C GLY A 668 19.67 14.12 -6.43
N LEU A 669 18.61 14.92 -6.42
CA LEU A 669 18.70 16.37 -6.34
C LEU A 669 19.12 16.81 -4.93
N LEU A 670 20.24 17.52 -4.85
CA LEU A 670 20.67 18.29 -3.68
C LEU A 670 20.18 19.73 -3.83
N GLN A 671 19.26 20.14 -2.96
CA GLN A 671 18.82 21.52 -2.79
C GLN A 671 19.49 22.14 -1.57
N ARG A 672 20.34 23.14 -1.78
CA ARG A 672 20.97 23.91 -0.70
C ARG A 672 20.21 25.21 -0.48
N ASN A 673 19.70 25.39 0.73
CA ASN A 673 19.06 26.61 1.20
C ASN A 673 19.92 27.27 2.28
N GLU A 674 19.91 28.59 2.33
CA GLU A 674 20.42 29.34 3.48
C GLU A 674 19.27 30.12 4.10
N ARG A 675 19.13 30.00 5.40
CA ARG A 675 18.21 30.80 6.18
C ARG A 675 18.89 32.10 6.57
N ARG A 676 18.29 33.22 6.17
CA ARG A 676 18.84 34.56 6.42
C ARG A 676 17.83 35.39 7.20
N SER A 677 18.33 36.27 8.07
CA SER A 677 17.49 37.17 8.86
C SER A 677 16.87 38.25 7.94
N THR A 678 15.54 38.37 7.98
CA THR A 678 14.73 39.31 7.18
C THR A 678 13.76 40.08 8.08
N PRO A 679 14.28 40.81 9.08
CA PRO A 679 13.46 41.44 10.10
C PRO A 679 12.49 42.45 9.48
N THR A 680 11.24 42.43 9.92
CA THR A 680 10.23 43.42 9.58
C THR A 680 9.85 44.24 10.83
N VAL A 681 9.19 45.38 10.62
CA VAL A 681 8.72 46.24 11.73
C VAL A 681 7.80 45.47 12.69
N ASP A 682 7.01 44.54 12.14
CA ASP A 682 6.04 43.73 12.91
C ASP A 682 6.63 42.41 13.43
N ASN A 683 7.73 41.92 12.84
CA ASN A 683 8.41 40.70 13.26
C ASN A 683 9.95 40.86 13.18
N PRO A 684 10.59 41.31 14.28
CA PRO A 684 12.04 41.49 14.36
C PRO A 684 12.85 40.19 14.26
N ALA A 685 12.20 39.02 14.43
CA ALA A 685 12.82 37.70 14.34
C ALA A 685 12.48 36.98 13.01
N ALA A 686 11.91 37.69 12.04
CA ALA A 686 11.58 37.09 10.74
C ALA A 686 12.84 36.58 10.03
N THR A 687 12.74 35.37 9.48
CA THR A 687 13.77 34.74 8.65
C THR A 687 13.17 34.26 7.34
N THR A 688 13.96 34.28 6.27
CA THR A 688 13.57 33.74 4.96
C THR A 688 14.59 32.70 4.52
N ASN A 689 14.12 31.55 4.01
CA ASN A 689 14.97 30.54 3.37
C ASN A 689 15.18 30.91 1.90
N TYR A 690 16.44 31.10 1.51
CA TYR A 690 16.84 31.35 0.14
C TYR A 690 17.47 30.09 -0.45
N GLN A 691 16.97 29.64 -1.60
CA GLN A 691 17.60 28.55 -2.34
C GLN A 691 18.84 29.07 -3.05
N ILE A 692 19.98 28.46 -2.74
CA ILE A 692 21.31 28.90 -3.16
C ILE A 692 21.79 28.14 -4.40
N SER A 693 21.57 26.83 -4.43
CA SER A 693 22.01 25.99 -5.54
C SER A 693 21.21 24.69 -5.63
N ASN A 694 21.15 24.15 -6.84
CA ASN A 694 20.70 22.79 -7.14
C ASN A 694 21.83 22.01 -7.82
N SER A 695 22.16 20.83 -7.32
CA SER A 695 23.15 19.94 -7.91
C SER A 695 22.69 18.49 -7.83
N ILE A 696 23.37 17.59 -8.54
CA ILE A 696 23.14 16.14 -8.42
C ILE A 696 24.21 15.58 -7.49
N VAL A 697 23.78 14.82 -6.49
CA VAL A 697 24.64 13.93 -5.71
C VAL A 697 24.41 12.50 -6.18
N SER A 698 25.45 11.69 -6.22
CA SER A 698 25.37 10.28 -6.61
C SER A 698 26.09 9.44 -5.56
N ILE A 699 25.47 8.33 -5.19
CA ILE A 699 25.95 7.37 -4.19
C ILE A 699 25.83 5.97 -4.79
N ASP A 700 26.87 5.16 -4.61
CA ASP A 700 26.95 3.77 -5.06
C ASP A 700 27.12 2.85 -3.84
N GLU A 701 26.25 1.86 -3.72
CA GLU A 701 26.24 0.90 -2.62
C GLU A 701 26.06 -0.53 -3.14
N SER A 702 26.71 -1.49 -2.48
CA SER A 702 26.60 -2.90 -2.85
C SER A 702 26.63 -3.84 -1.66
N TYR A 703 25.93 -4.97 -1.77
CA TYR A 703 25.91 -6.02 -0.76
C TYR A 703 25.64 -7.39 -1.37
N THR A 704 26.02 -8.43 -0.63
CA THR A 704 25.80 -9.83 -1.01
C THR A 704 25.13 -10.59 0.13
N ASP A 705 24.09 -11.35 -0.20
CA ASP A 705 23.33 -12.18 0.71
C ASP A 705 23.44 -13.66 0.33
N VAL A 706 23.57 -14.52 1.36
CA VAL A 706 23.58 -15.99 1.23
C VAL A 706 22.35 -16.53 1.93
N LEU A 707 21.46 -17.14 1.15
CA LEU A 707 20.10 -17.52 1.53
C LEU A 707 19.97 -19.06 1.48
N PRO A 708 20.37 -19.78 2.53
CA PRO A 708 20.10 -21.21 2.63
C PRO A 708 18.62 -21.49 2.89
N SER A 709 18.15 -22.64 2.41
CA SER A 709 16.81 -23.16 2.64
C SER A 709 16.85 -24.68 2.86
N PHE A 710 15.94 -25.16 3.69
CA PHE A 710 15.74 -26.58 3.99
C PHE A 710 14.25 -26.85 4.13
N ASN A 711 13.75 -27.87 3.44
CA ASN A 711 12.38 -28.33 3.53
C ASN A 711 12.36 -29.85 3.66
N LEU A 712 11.47 -30.36 4.52
CA LEU A 712 11.27 -31.78 4.76
C LEU A 712 9.77 -32.04 4.87
N SER A 713 9.30 -33.12 4.26
CA SER A 713 7.96 -33.64 4.44
C SER A 713 7.95 -35.15 4.59
N THR A 714 6.84 -35.64 5.14
CA THR A 714 6.58 -37.06 5.25
C THR A 714 5.09 -37.34 5.24
N TRP A 715 4.71 -38.51 4.71
CA TRP A 715 3.35 -39.03 4.81
C TRP A 715 3.24 -39.92 6.05
N LEU A 716 2.54 -39.45 7.08
CA LEU A 716 2.19 -40.25 8.26
C LEU A 716 1.13 -41.31 7.92
N ILE A 717 0.21 -40.95 7.02
CA ILE A 717 -0.71 -41.89 6.36
C ILE A 717 -0.54 -41.65 4.86
N PRO A 718 -0.14 -42.66 4.08
CA PRO A 718 0.13 -42.50 2.65
C PRO A 718 -1.03 -41.79 1.94
N ASN A 719 -0.72 -40.69 1.25
CA ASN A 719 -1.66 -39.89 0.47
C ASN A 719 -2.83 -39.23 1.24
N GLU A 720 -2.89 -39.39 2.56
CA GLU A 720 -3.98 -38.85 3.38
C GLU A 720 -3.50 -37.89 4.46
N LEU A 721 -2.37 -38.13 5.13
CA LEU A 721 -1.89 -37.27 6.21
C LEU A 721 -0.40 -36.99 6.04
N THR A 722 -0.03 -35.74 5.81
CA THR A 722 1.37 -35.32 5.69
C THR A 722 1.73 -34.27 6.73
N VAL A 723 3.00 -34.26 7.11
CA VAL A 723 3.62 -33.21 7.93
C VAL A 723 4.76 -32.61 7.13
N ARG A 724 4.89 -31.27 7.18
CA ARG A 724 5.97 -30.52 6.53
C ARG A 724 6.70 -29.64 7.53
N VAL A 725 8.00 -29.51 7.36
CA VAL A 725 8.88 -28.61 8.11
C VAL A 725 9.68 -27.80 7.11
N GLY A 726 9.77 -26.48 7.34
CA GLY A 726 10.55 -25.56 6.53
C GLY A 726 11.43 -24.67 7.39
N TRP A 727 12.63 -24.39 6.90
CA TRP A 727 13.51 -23.36 7.42
C TRP A 727 14.18 -22.61 6.26
N ALA A 728 14.24 -21.29 6.34
CA ALA A 728 14.96 -20.49 5.35
C ALA A 728 15.45 -19.17 5.92
N LYS A 729 16.54 -18.65 5.33
CA LYS A 729 16.89 -17.24 5.43
C LYS A 729 16.35 -16.49 4.22
N VAL A 730 15.70 -15.36 4.46
CA VAL A 730 15.07 -14.56 3.42
C VAL A 730 15.47 -13.10 3.51
N MET A 731 15.35 -12.40 2.39
CA MET A 731 15.59 -10.96 2.32
C MET A 731 14.55 -10.23 1.45
N ALA A 732 14.35 -8.95 1.75
CA ALA A 732 13.64 -8.00 0.92
C ALA A 732 14.43 -6.70 0.84
N ARG A 733 14.39 -6.06 -0.32
CA ARG A 733 15.16 -4.84 -0.61
C ARG A 733 14.40 -3.60 -0.08
N PRO A 734 15.09 -2.53 0.36
CA PRO A 734 14.46 -1.26 0.73
C PRO A 734 13.65 -0.68 -0.44
N LYS A 735 12.62 0.13 -0.15
CA LYS A 735 11.84 0.81 -1.20
C LYS A 735 12.77 1.72 -2.02
N MET A 736 12.49 1.89 -3.30
CA MET A 736 13.40 2.64 -4.17
C MET A 736 13.55 4.09 -3.71
N THR A 737 12.47 4.71 -3.22
CA THR A 737 12.46 6.07 -2.68
C THR A 737 13.23 6.24 -1.38
N ASP A 738 13.34 5.21 -0.54
CA ASP A 738 14.16 5.29 0.67
C ASP A 738 15.66 5.32 0.33
N LEU A 739 16.04 4.81 -0.84
CA LEU A 739 17.42 4.77 -1.36
C LEU A 739 17.80 6.05 -2.12
N VAL A 740 16.88 6.99 -2.33
CA VAL A 740 17.13 8.22 -3.10
C VAL A 740 18.01 9.18 -2.28
N PRO A 741 19.21 9.59 -2.75
CA PRO A 741 20.07 10.49 -1.99
C PRO A 741 19.65 11.98 -2.06
N SER A 742 18.45 12.27 -2.57
CA SER A 742 17.94 13.63 -2.68
C SER A 742 17.84 14.26 -1.31
N ALA A 743 18.45 15.43 -1.19
CA ALA A 743 18.64 16.11 0.07
C ALA A 743 18.20 17.57 -0.03
N VAL A 744 17.42 18.02 0.94
CA VAL A 744 17.13 19.44 1.15
C VAL A 744 17.83 19.87 2.42
N CYS A 745 18.86 20.69 2.27
CA CYS A 745 19.69 21.17 3.36
C CYS A 745 19.42 22.65 3.60
N THR A 746 19.15 23.03 4.84
CA THR A 746 18.99 24.42 5.24
C THR A 746 20.09 24.77 6.23
N PHE A 747 20.97 25.67 5.80
CA PHE A 747 22.09 26.17 6.60
C PHE A 747 21.70 27.49 7.25
N ASP A 748 22.05 27.67 8.52
CA ASP A 748 21.79 28.91 9.22
C ASP A 748 22.85 29.97 8.90
N ALA A 749 22.44 31.02 8.19
CA ALA A 749 23.28 32.17 7.85
C ALA A 749 22.81 33.44 8.57
N THR A 750 22.09 33.31 9.70
CA THR A 750 21.63 34.45 10.50
C THR A 750 22.75 35.12 11.31
N GLY A 751 23.94 34.50 11.38
CA GLY A 751 25.12 35.05 12.04
C GLY A 751 24.97 35.19 13.56
N GLY A 752 24.08 34.40 14.18
CA GLY A 752 23.77 34.49 15.61
C GLY A 752 22.93 35.72 16.00
N ALA A 753 22.38 36.45 15.03
CA ALA A 753 21.52 37.61 15.28
C ALA A 753 20.16 37.25 15.94
N ILE A 754 19.78 35.96 15.87
CA ILE A 754 18.64 35.40 16.58
C ILE A 754 19.22 34.35 17.53
N ALA A 755 19.29 34.67 18.83
CA ALA A 755 19.89 33.83 19.86
C ALA A 755 18.90 32.72 20.29
N ASP A 756 18.61 31.81 19.37
CA ASP A 756 17.79 30.63 19.61
C ASP A 756 18.62 29.39 19.22
N ASP A 757 18.98 28.57 20.22
CA ASP A 757 19.75 27.32 20.03
C ASP A 757 18.97 26.27 19.21
N ASP A 758 17.72 26.56 18.86
CA ASP A 758 16.82 25.70 18.06
C ASP A 758 17.15 25.69 16.56
N PHE A 759 18.11 26.50 16.11
CA PHE A 759 18.43 26.68 14.69
C PHE A 759 19.74 26.02 14.28
N VAL A 760 19.69 24.70 14.14
CA VAL A 760 20.80 23.86 13.69
C VAL A 760 20.76 23.71 12.16
N ASP A 761 21.94 23.63 11.53
CA ASP A 761 22.08 23.19 10.14
C ASP A 761 21.45 21.81 9.98
N ILE A 762 20.35 21.76 9.22
CA ILE A 762 19.53 20.56 9.10
C ILE A 762 19.33 20.17 7.65
N CYS A 763 19.47 18.87 7.37
CA CYS A 763 19.12 18.27 6.11
C CYS A 763 17.99 17.26 6.28
N SER A 764 17.13 17.18 5.28
CA SER A 764 16.24 16.04 5.08
C SER A 764 16.69 15.32 3.83
N ALA A 765 17.07 14.06 3.96
CA ALA A 765 17.61 13.28 2.85
C ALA A 765 17.16 11.81 2.91
N GLY A 766 17.17 11.09 1.78
CA GLY A 766 17.03 9.64 1.81
C GLY A 766 18.34 8.95 2.23
N ASN A 767 18.40 7.62 2.17
CA ASN A 767 19.56 6.86 2.63
C ASN A 767 19.86 5.67 1.69
N PRO A 768 20.73 5.85 0.69
CA PRO A 768 21.17 4.77 -0.20
C PRO A 768 21.91 3.64 0.55
N GLY A 769 22.48 3.92 1.72
CA GLY A 769 23.19 2.97 2.57
C GLY A 769 22.28 2.04 3.40
N LEU A 770 20.97 2.05 3.15
CA LEU A 770 20.04 1.16 3.84
C LEU A 770 20.33 -0.30 3.53
N LYS A 771 20.48 -1.09 4.59
CA LYS A 771 20.60 -2.54 4.47
C LYS A 771 19.23 -3.17 4.17
N PRO A 772 19.19 -4.27 3.41
CA PRO A 772 17.95 -4.98 3.15
C PRO A 772 17.34 -5.57 4.42
N TYR A 773 16.02 -5.73 4.40
CA TYR A 773 15.27 -6.50 5.39
C TYR A 773 15.74 -7.96 5.33
N ARG A 774 16.01 -8.56 6.49
CA ARG A 774 16.44 -9.96 6.62
C ARG A 774 15.61 -10.66 7.67
N ALA A 775 15.24 -11.90 7.41
CA ALA A 775 14.53 -12.72 8.39
C ALA A 775 14.97 -14.18 8.35
N ASP A 776 14.98 -14.81 9.53
CA ASP A 776 15.01 -16.26 9.66
C ASP A 776 13.56 -16.75 9.81
N GLN A 777 13.16 -17.74 9.03
CA GLN A 777 11.80 -18.26 9.04
C GLN A 777 11.78 -19.76 9.33
N PHE A 778 10.79 -20.17 10.12
CA PHE A 778 10.47 -21.55 10.44
C PHE A 778 8.97 -21.82 10.21
N ASP A 779 8.68 -22.97 9.60
CA ASP A 779 7.32 -23.45 9.32
C ASP A 779 7.16 -24.90 9.75
N LEU A 780 5.99 -25.23 10.31
CA LEU A 780 5.54 -26.59 10.56
C LEU A 780 4.08 -26.70 10.15
N SER A 781 3.75 -27.61 9.23
CA SER A 781 2.35 -27.88 8.85
C SER A 781 1.98 -29.34 9.00
N GLY A 782 0.72 -29.58 9.38
CA GLY A 782 0.04 -30.88 9.30
C GLY A 782 -1.16 -30.75 8.38
N GLU A 783 -1.27 -31.65 7.39
CA GLU A 783 -2.24 -31.55 6.30
C GLU A 783 -2.92 -32.90 6.07
N TRP A 784 -4.25 -32.90 6.16
CA TRP A 784 -5.11 -34.07 6.02
C TRP A 784 -5.99 -33.97 4.76
N TYR A 785 -5.96 -35.01 3.95
CA TYR A 785 -6.55 -35.14 2.62
C TYR A 785 -7.35 -36.46 2.53
N PRO A 786 -8.51 -36.58 3.19
CA PRO A 786 -9.27 -37.84 3.21
C PRO A 786 -9.81 -38.25 1.83
N ASN A 787 -9.92 -37.31 0.90
CA ASN A 787 -10.27 -37.54 -0.49
C ASN A 787 -9.86 -36.34 -1.35
N ARG A 788 -9.99 -36.46 -2.67
CA ARG A 788 -9.62 -35.40 -3.64
C ARG A 788 -10.40 -34.09 -3.50
N ASP A 789 -11.51 -34.09 -2.79
CA ASP A 789 -12.43 -32.95 -2.67
C ASP A 789 -12.40 -32.33 -1.27
N THR A 790 -11.57 -32.83 -0.35
CA THR A 790 -11.55 -32.41 1.05
C THR A 790 -10.12 -32.22 1.55
N GLN A 791 -9.89 -31.11 2.23
CA GLN A 791 -8.63 -30.77 2.86
C GLN A 791 -8.87 -30.14 4.23
N PHE A 792 -8.05 -30.51 5.20
CA PHE A 792 -7.86 -29.79 6.45
C PHE A 792 -6.37 -29.58 6.68
N SER A 793 -5.93 -28.37 7.01
CA SER A 793 -4.53 -28.11 7.33
C SER A 793 -4.38 -27.17 8.52
N VAL A 794 -3.40 -27.45 9.36
CA VAL A 794 -2.94 -26.59 10.44
C VAL A 794 -1.47 -26.29 10.22
N GLY A 795 -1.11 -25.01 10.19
CA GLY A 795 0.25 -24.53 10.07
C GLY A 795 0.64 -23.70 11.29
N LEU A 796 1.88 -23.85 11.73
CA LEU A 796 2.56 -23.00 12.70
C LEU A 796 3.69 -22.28 11.98
N PHE A 797 3.84 -21.00 12.24
CA PHE A 797 4.95 -20.23 11.68
C PHE A 797 5.63 -19.38 12.74
N HIS A 798 6.93 -19.18 12.57
CA HIS A 798 7.75 -18.26 13.34
C HIS A 798 8.72 -17.54 12.41
N LYS A 799 8.80 -16.23 12.53
CA LYS A 799 9.62 -15.35 11.72
C LYS A 799 10.36 -14.37 12.61
N ASP A 800 11.67 -14.38 12.52
CA ASP A 800 12.54 -13.48 13.29
C ASP A 800 13.15 -12.46 12.33
N ILE A 801 12.52 -11.29 12.23
CA ILE A 801 12.96 -10.19 11.38
C ILE A 801 14.11 -9.48 12.11
N LYS A 802 15.28 -9.44 11.48
CA LYS A 802 16.51 -8.94 12.10
C LYS A 802 16.67 -7.43 11.98
N THR A 803 16.13 -6.84 10.92
CA THR A 803 16.20 -5.40 10.68
C THR A 803 14.91 -4.92 10.02
N TYR A 804 14.45 -3.75 10.47
CA TYR A 804 13.30 -3.04 9.93
C TYR A 804 13.73 -1.61 9.61
N ILE A 805 13.17 -0.97 8.59
CA ILE A 805 13.52 0.41 8.26
C ILE A 805 12.57 1.34 9.00
N LEU A 806 13.12 2.25 9.79
CA LEU A 806 12.38 3.31 10.45
C LEU A 806 12.41 4.55 9.56
N ASN A 807 11.23 5.07 9.24
CA ASN A 807 11.10 6.24 8.40
C ASN A 807 11.50 7.50 9.18
N ARG A 808 12.32 8.35 8.56
CA ARG A 808 12.62 9.73 8.99
C ARG A 808 13.05 9.86 10.46
N THR A 809 14.24 9.35 10.78
CA THR A 809 14.89 9.57 12.08
C THR A 809 15.91 10.70 11.98
N LEU A 810 15.96 11.59 12.98
CA LEU A 810 17.03 12.59 13.09
C LEU A 810 18.33 11.91 13.55
N VAL A 811 19.35 11.94 12.71
CA VAL A 811 20.69 11.47 13.02
C VAL A 811 21.61 12.68 13.08
N ARG A 812 22.29 12.87 14.22
CA ARG A 812 23.13 14.04 14.45
C ARG A 812 24.55 13.86 13.94
N ASN A 813 25.18 14.95 13.51
CA ASN A 813 26.59 15.00 13.09
C ASN A 813 26.99 13.95 12.03
N VAL A 814 26.19 13.81 10.97
CA VAL A 814 26.47 12.89 9.85
C VAL A 814 27.23 13.62 8.75
N ASP A 815 28.34 13.05 8.31
CA ASP A 815 28.99 13.43 7.04
C ASP A 815 28.25 12.75 5.88
N TYR A 816 27.11 13.32 5.51
CA TYR A 816 26.20 12.70 4.55
C TYR A 816 26.76 12.68 3.12
N PHE A 817 27.55 13.69 2.76
CA PHE A 817 28.11 13.85 1.42
C PHE A 817 29.52 13.26 1.28
N ASN A 818 30.09 12.69 2.36
CA ASN A 818 31.48 12.23 2.43
C ASN A 818 32.49 13.34 2.06
N ASP A 819 32.20 14.58 2.45
CA ASP A 819 33.01 15.76 2.15
C ASP A 819 33.76 16.31 3.39
N GLY A 820 33.57 15.67 4.55
CA GLY A 820 34.15 16.03 5.83
C GLY A 820 33.30 17.00 6.65
N ASN A 821 32.16 17.49 6.15
CA ASN A 821 31.26 18.37 6.88
C ASN A 821 30.14 17.55 7.55
N VAL A 822 30.00 17.70 8.87
CA VAL A 822 28.95 17.03 9.64
C VAL A 822 27.73 17.93 9.82
N ILE A 823 26.55 17.34 9.63
CA ILE A 823 25.24 18.03 9.69
C ILE A 823 24.21 17.12 10.37
N ASP A 824 23.14 17.70 10.90
CA ASP A 824 22.03 16.93 11.42
C ASP A 824 21.11 16.53 10.26
N VAL A 825 20.88 15.23 10.07
CA VAL A 825 20.15 14.69 8.93
C VAL A 825 18.93 13.90 9.39
N THR A 826 17.75 14.30 8.92
CA THR A 826 16.54 13.48 9.02
C THR A 826 16.51 12.52 7.83
N MET A 827 16.72 11.24 8.08
CA MET A 827 16.78 10.20 7.03
C MET A 827 16.19 8.86 7.51
N PRO A 828 15.76 7.97 6.60
CA PRO A 828 15.42 6.60 6.98
C PRO A 828 16.66 5.85 7.50
N ILE A 829 16.47 5.00 8.51
CA ILE A 829 17.56 4.20 9.12
C ILE A 829 17.15 2.74 9.34
N ASN A 830 18.13 1.84 9.41
CA ASN A 830 17.90 0.47 9.86
C ASN A 830 17.68 0.44 11.39
N GLY A 831 16.44 0.19 11.81
CA GLY A 831 16.07 -0.12 13.18
C GLY A 831 16.11 -1.62 13.51
N GLN A 832 15.74 -1.94 14.75
CA GLN A 832 15.57 -3.32 15.22
C GLN A 832 14.31 -3.93 14.57
N GLY A 833 14.38 -5.21 14.20
CA GLY A 833 13.21 -5.93 13.68
C GLY A 833 12.37 -6.59 14.77
N ALA A 834 11.32 -7.32 14.38
CA ALA A 834 10.34 -7.94 15.26
C ALA A 834 10.26 -9.46 15.07
N LYS A 835 9.76 -10.17 16.08
CA LYS A 835 9.48 -11.61 16.00
C LYS A 835 7.99 -11.83 15.82
N ILE A 836 7.59 -12.44 14.71
CA ILE A 836 6.20 -12.74 14.39
C ILE A 836 5.98 -14.24 14.48
N LYS A 837 4.95 -14.67 15.19
CA LYS A 837 4.54 -16.09 15.29
C LYS A 837 3.04 -16.21 15.06
N GLY A 838 2.58 -17.37 14.63
CA GLY A 838 1.15 -17.58 14.47
C GLY A 838 0.73 -18.99 14.08
N VAL A 839 -0.58 -19.16 14.01
CA VAL A 839 -1.28 -20.39 13.67
C VAL A 839 -2.19 -20.12 12.47
N GLU A 840 -2.13 -20.98 11.48
CA GLU A 840 -2.96 -20.93 10.26
C GLU A 840 -3.81 -22.20 10.18
N VAL A 841 -5.13 -22.06 10.06
CA VAL A 841 -6.05 -23.19 9.87
C VAL A 841 -6.79 -23.00 8.56
N ALA A 842 -6.81 -24.04 7.73
CA ALA A 842 -7.61 -24.06 6.50
C ALA A 842 -8.44 -25.33 6.43
N PHE A 843 -9.68 -25.20 5.97
CA PHE A 843 -10.57 -26.32 5.71
C PHE A 843 -11.33 -26.08 4.41
N LYS A 844 -11.38 -27.10 3.55
CA LYS A 844 -12.08 -27.04 2.27
C LYS A 844 -12.78 -28.36 2.03
N THR A 845 -14.04 -28.35 1.63
CA THR A 845 -14.73 -29.57 1.21
C THR A 845 -15.83 -29.32 0.20
N ALA A 846 -15.98 -30.23 -0.76
CA ALA A 846 -17.20 -30.36 -1.56
C ALA A 846 -18.10 -31.45 -0.95
N PHE A 847 -19.36 -31.13 -0.65
CA PHE A 847 -20.31 -32.03 0.00
C PHE A 847 -20.91 -33.09 -0.95
N THR A 848 -20.08 -33.66 -1.82
CA THR A 848 -20.48 -34.60 -2.87
C THR A 848 -21.11 -35.90 -2.35
N PHE A 849 -20.90 -36.19 -1.06
CA PHE A 849 -21.51 -37.32 -0.35
C PHE A 849 -22.99 -37.10 0.01
N LEU A 850 -23.49 -35.87 -0.01
CA LEU A 850 -24.91 -35.59 0.23
C LEU A 850 -25.76 -36.01 -0.98
N PRO A 851 -27.05 -36.36 -0.81
CA PRO A 851 -27.91 -36.76 -1.91
C PRO A 851 -28.56 -35.57 -2.63
N GLY A 852 -29.02 -35.79 -3.86
CA GLY A 852 -29.89 -34.86 -4.58
C GLY A 852 -29.23 -33.50 -4.84
N VAL A 853 -29.95 -32.40 -4.64
CA VAL A 853 -29.43 -31.04 -4.86
C VAL A 853 -28.27 -30.69 -3.92
N PHE A 854 -28.19 -31.29 -2.73
CA PHE A 854 -27.21 -30.92 -1.72
C PHE A 854 -25.76 -31.28 -2.09
N ASN A 855 -25.57 -32.17 -3.07
CA ASN A 855 -24.25 -32.59 -3.53
C ASN A 855 -23.52 -31.55 -4.40
N GLY A 856 -24.17 -30.43 -4.70
CA GLY A 856 -23.59 -29.28 -5.37
C GLY A 856 -22.97 -28.26 -4.43
N PHE A 857 -23.18 -28.39 -3.11
CA PHE A 857 -22.61 -27.45 -2.13
C PHE A 857 -21.15 -27.77 -1.80
N GLY A 858 -20.42 -26.73 -1.41
CA GLY A 858 -19.15 -26.85 -0.73
C GLY A 858 -18.83 -25.62 0.12
N ILE A 859 -17.75 -25.74 0.87
CA ILE A 859 -17.27 -24.71 1.78
C ILE A 859 -15.75 -24.59 1.70
N ASP A 860 -15.27 -23.35 1.77
CA ASP A 860 -13.86 -22.99 1.94
C ASP A 860 -13.76 -22.08 3.16
N THR A 861 -12.97 -22.45 4.16
CA THR A 861 -12.73 -21.63 5.34
C THR A 861 -11.24 -21.51 5.63
N ASN A 862 -10.82 -20.32 6.06
CA ASN A 862 -9.51 -20.10 6.61
C ASN A 862 -9.58 -19.24 7.87
N TYR A 863 -8.59 -19.43 8.73
CA TYR A 863 -8.41 -18.66 9.96
C TYR A 863 -6.91 -18.50 10.21
N THR A 864 -6.52 -17.34 10.70
CA THR A 864 -5.16 -17.05 11.12
C THR A 864 -5.19 -16.30 12.43
N TRP A 865 -4.40 -16.78 13.38
CA TRP A 865 -4.01 -16.05 14.57
C TRP A 865 -2.53 -15.69 14.45
N SER A 866 -2.16 -14.46 14.78
CA SER A 866 -0.78 -13.99 14.68
C SER A 866 -0.46 -12.94 15.72
N GLU A 867 0.73 -13.00 16.28
CA GLU A 867 1.23 -12.09 17.30
C GLU A 867 2.65 -11.67 16.94
N ALA A 868 3.01 -10.44 17.30
CA ALA A 868 4.37 -9.93 17.19
C ALA A 868 4.92 -9.58 18.57
N GLU A 869 6.17 -9.95 18.83
CA GLU A 869 6.92 -9.64 20.04
C GLU A 869 8.17 -8.81 19.70
N ASN A 870 8.60 -7.97 20.64
CA ASN A 870 9.77 -7.10 20.50
C ASN A 870 9.64 -6.20 19.27
N GLY A 871 8.49 -5.55 19.12
CA GLY A 871 8.23 -4.65 17.99
C GLY A 871 9.13 -3.41 17.99
N GLY A 872 9.79 -3.12 19.13
CA GLY A 872 10.62 -1.93 19.31
C GLY A 872 9.82 -0.62 19.27
N LEU A 873 8.49 -0.72 19.34
CA LEU A 873 7.55 0.38 19.30
C LEU A 873 6.89 0.51 20.65
N TYR A 874 6.91 1.72 21.18
CA TYR A 874 6.39 2.04 22.51
C TYR A 874 5.52 3.28 22.42
N SER A 875 4.50 3.37 23.28
CA SER A 875 3.64 4.55 23.39
C SER A 875 4.47 5.75 23.82
N GLU A 876 4.30 6.88 23.15
CA GLU A 876 4.97 8.14 23.50
C GLU A 876 4.48 8.73 24.83
N LEU A 877 3.35 8.23 25.34
CA LEU A 877 2.73 8.72 26.56
C LEU A 877 3.29 7.99 27.78
N ASP A 878 3.16 6.66 27.82
CA ASP A 878 3.46 5.85 29.00
C ASP A 878 4.62 4.84 28.81
N GLY A 879 5.19 4.74 27.60
CA GLY A 879 6.26 3.79 27.30
C GLY A 879 5.83 2.32 27.26
N SER A 880 4.53 2.02 27.26
CA SER A 880 4.01 0.65 27.06
C SER A 880 4.37 0.13 25.66
N GLU A 881 4.65 -1.18 25.53
CA GLU A 881 4.92 -1.79 24.23
C GLU A 881 3.65 -1.79 23.37
N LEU A 882 3.80 -1.37 22.12
CA LEU A 882 2.72 -1.33 21.13
C LEU A 882 2.80 -2.54 20.18
N PRO A 883 1.65 -3.03 19.68
CA PRO A 883 1.64 -4.11 18.71
C PRO A 883 2.30 -3.70 17.39
N PHE A 884 2.70 -4.68 16.58
CA PHE A 884 3.33 -4.42 15.30
C PHE A 884 2.35 -3.76 14.30
N PRO A 885 2.69 -2.63 13.65
CA PRO A 885 1.79 -1.93 12.74
C PRO A 885 1.28 -2.81 11.59
N GLY A 886 0.00 -2.69 11.27
CA GLY A 886 -0.64 -3.42 10.17
C GLY A 886 -1.03 -4.87 10.48
N LEU A 887 -0.50 -5.47 11.56
CA LEU A 887 -0.79 -6.84 11.98
C LEU A 887 -2.08 -6.91 12.79
N SER A 888 -3.14 -7.49 12.21
CA SER A 888 -4.31 -7.92 13.00
C SER A 888 -4.02 -9.24 13.72
N GLU A 889 -4.46 -9.36 14.97
CA GLU A 889 -4.31 -10.59 15.75
C GLU A 889 -5.09 -11.75 15.14
N HIS A 890 -6.31 -11.49 14.65
CA HIS A 890 -7.16 -12.50 14.03
C HIS A 890 -7.60 -12.07 12.63
N SER A 891 -7.57 -13.01 11.68
CA SER A 891 -8.17 -12.85 10.36
C SER A 891 -8.82 -14.15 9.90
N TYR A 892 -9.96 -14.06 9.21
CA TYR A 892 -10.71 -15.23 8.79
C TYR A 892 -11.48 -15.01 7.50
N ASN A 893 -11.74 -16.11 6.79
CA ASN A 893 -12.56 -16.14 5.59
C ASN A 893 -13.44 -17.39 5.62
N VAL A 894 -14.72 -17.23 5.30
CA VAL A 894 -15.68 -18.32 5.14
C VAL A 894 -16.41 -18.11 3.83
N SER A 895 -16.31 -19.07 2.93
CA SER A 895 -17.00 -19.04 1.65
C SER A 895 -17.83 -20.29 1.45
N LEU A 896 -19.13 -20.09 1.23
CA LEU A 896 -20.09 -21.11 0.85
C LEU A 896 -20.34 -21.02 -0.65
N TRP A 897 -20.38 -22.16 -1.33
CA TRP A 897 -20.66 -22.18 -2.76
C TRP A 897 -21.58 -23.34 -3.14
N TYR A 898 -22.24 -23.17 -4.28
CA TYR A 898 -23.08 -24.16 -4.93
C TYR A 898 -22.75 -24.19 -6.41
N ASP A 899 -22.39 -25.34 -6.96
CA ASP A 899 -22.17 -25.53 -8.40
C ASP A 899 -22.84 -26.81 -8.88
N LYS A 900 -24.05 -26.69 -9.41
CA LYS A 900 -24.78 -27.83 -9.98
C LYS A 900 -25.82 -27.41 -11.01
N GLY A 901 -25.81 -28.12 -12.14
CA GLY A 901 -26.72 -27.87 -13.24
C GLY A 901 -26.52 -26.46 -13.80
N PRO A 902 -27.59 -25.68 -14.01
CA PRO A 902 -27.48 -24.34 -14.57
C PRO A 902 -27.10 -23.27 -13.55
N ILE A 903 -26.91 -23.59 -12.26
CA ILE A 903 -26.67 -22.59 -11.21
C ILE A 903 -25.27 -22.76 -10.64
N ASN A 904 -24.54 -21.65 -10.61
CA ASN A 904 -23.34 -21.48 -9.82
C ASN A 904 -23.56 -20.26 -8.89
N ALA A 905 -23.39 -20.44 -7.58
CA ALA A 905 -23.62 -19.38 -6.60
C ALA A 905 -22.55 -19.43 -5.53
N ARG A 906 -22.17 -18.26 -5.02
CA ARG A 906 -21.14 -18.13 -4.01
C ARG A 906 -21.45 -16.97 -3.06
N LEU A 907 -21.19 -17.20 -1.78
CA LEU A 907 -21.27 -16.22 -0.70
C LEU A 907 -19.95 -16.28 0.06
N ALA A 908 -19.31 -15.14 0.29
CA ALA A 908 -18.02 -15.04 0.96
C ALA A 908 -18.08 -13.99 2.07
N TYR A 909 -17.73 -14.39 3.27
CA TYR A 909 -17.61 -13.54 4.44
C TYR A 909 -16.15 -13.52 4.87
N ASN A 910 -15.56 -12.33 4.95
CA ASN A 910 -14.14 -12.16 5.25
C ASN A 910 -13.97 -11.05 6.28
N GLY A 911 -13.10 -11.26 7.27
CA GLY A 911 -12.91 -10.29 8.33
C GLY A 911 -11.54 -10.35 8.98
N ARG A 912 -11.18 -9.24 9.63
CA ARG A 912 -9.98 -9.08 10.46
C ARG A 912 -10.31 -8.25 11.70
N THR A 913 -9.62 -8.51 12.80
CA THR A 913 -9.73 -7.68 14.00
C THR A 913 -8.99 -6.35 13.84
N GLU A 914 -9.16 -5.48 14.84
CA GLU A 914 -8.42 -4.24 15.00
C GLU A 914 -6.90 -4.43 14.80
N TYR A 915 -6.24 -3.36 14.35
CA TYR A 915 -4.79 -3.31 14.24
C TYR A 915 -4.25 -1.88 14.39
N LEU A 916 -3.00 -1.77 14.84
CA LEU A 916 -2.29 -0.50 14.94
C LEU A 916 -1.94 0.05 13.55
N VAL A 917 -2.28 1.30 13.29
CA VAL A 917 -1.95 2.03 12.07
C VAL A 917 -0.64 2.80 12.24
N THR A 918 -0.52 3.56 13.33
CA THR A 918 0.68 4.33 13.68
C THR A 918 0.87 4.36 15.18
N ALA A 919 2.12 4.38 15.63
CA ALA A 919 2.50 4.37 17.04
C ALA A 919 2.02 5.63 17.80
N ALA A 920 1.87 6.75 17.09
CA ALA A 920 1.34 7.98 17.65
C ALA A 920 0.69 8.87 16.58
N ASP A 921 -0.37 9.59 16.96
CA ASP A 921 -0.81 10.83 16.33
C ASP A 921 -0.11 12.06 16.97
N ARG A 922 -0.52 13.27 16.58
CA ARG A 922 0.07 14.52 17.15
C ARG A 922 -0.14 14.69 18.66
N SER A 923 -1.05 13.96 19.27
CA SER A 923 -1.27 13.99 20.71
C SER A 923 -0.37 13.01 21.48
N GLY A 924 0.33 12.13 20.75
CA GLY A 924 1.11 11.02 21.28
C GLY A 924 0.32 9.71 21.42
N LYS A 925 -0.99 9.70 21.10
CA LYS A 925 -1.83 8.49 21.23
C LYS A 925 -1.65 7.56 20.02
N PRO A 926 -1.53 6.24 20.22
CA PRO A 926 -1.54 5.29 19.11
C PRO A 926 -2.88 5.36 18.36
N VAL A 927 -2.83 5.16 17.04
CA VAL A 927 -4.01 5.15 16.19
C VAL A 927 -4.30 3.71 15.77
N TYR A 928 -5.51 3.24 16.05
CA TYR A 928 -6.00 1.93 15.68
C TYR A 928 -7.03 2.05 14.57
N ARG A 929 -7.09 1.04 13.69
CA ARG A 929 -8.20 0.85 12.77
C ARG A 929 -9.07 -0.27 13.31
N ASP A 930 -10.37 0.00 13.41
CA ASP A 930 -11.36 -0.94 13.91
C ASP A 930 -11.40 -2.20 13.02
N GLY A 931 -11.82 -3.32 13.61
CA GLY A 931 -12.03 -4.56 12.85
C GLY A 931 -13.05 -4.36 11.73
N SER A 932 -12.81 -5.01 10.59
CA SER A 932 -13.69 -4.92 9.42
C SER A 932 -14.10 -6.30 8.93
N GLU A 933 -15.35 -6.42 8.50
CA GLU A 933 -15.97 -7.65 8.05
C GLU A 933 -16.78 -7.38 6.79
N TYR A 934 -16.59 -8.12 5.71
CA TYR A 934 -17.26 -7.90 4.43
C TYR A 934 -18.02 -9.15 4.00
N LEU A 935 -19.26 -8.95 3.56
CA LEU A 935 -20.07 -9.98 2.90
C LEU A 935 -20.20 -9.67 1.41
N ASP A 936 -19.73 -10.59 0.57
CA ASP A 936 -19.81 -10.51 -0.88
C ASP A 936 -20.54 -11.73 -1.45
N GLY A 937 -21.25 -11.56 -2.56
CA GLY A 937 -22.01 -12.64 -3.19
C GLY A 937 -22.06 -12.55 -4.71
N LYS A 938 -22.13 -13.72 -5.36
CA LYS A 938 -22.29 -13.84 -6.82
C LYS A 938 -23.18 -15.02 -7.16
N ILE A 939 -24.09 -14.82 -8.12
CA ILE A 939 -24.93 -15.87 -8.68
C ILE A 939 -24.82 -15.82 -10.20
N THR A 940 -24.51 -16.96 -10.79
CA THR A 940 -24.40 -17.17 -12.23
C THR A 940 -25.41 -18.23 -12.68
N TRP A 941 -26.21 -17.90 -13.69
CA TRP A 941 -27.08 -18.82 -14.39
C TRP A 941 -26.45 -19.21 -15.74
N LYS A 942 -26.02 -20.47 -15.86
CA LYS A 942 -25.43 -21.10 -17.05
C LYS A 942 -26.56 -21.54 -17.99
N ALA A 943 -26.88 -20.72 -18.98
CA ALA A 943 -27.88 -21.04 -20.00
C ALA A 943 -27.34 -22.04 -21.04
N SER A 944 -28.20 -22.52 -21.94
CA SER A 944 -27.78 -23.35 -23.07
C SER A 944 -26.93 -22.56 -24.08
N ASN A 945 -26.08 -23.26 -24.86
CA ASN A 945 -25.26 -22.70 -25.95
C ASN A 945 -24.11 -21.77 -25.51
N GLY A 946 -23.60 -21.94 -24.29
CA GLY A 946 -22.40 -21.23 -23.83
C GLY A 946 -22.65 -19.83 -23.30
N VAL A 947 -23.91 -19.40 -23.19
CA VAL A 947 -24.29 -18.12 -22.56
C VAL A 947 -24.46 -18.31 -21.05
N SER A 948 -23.95 -17.37 -20.25
CA SER A 948 -24.17 -17.31 -18.81
C SER A 948 -24.54 -15.89 -18.41
N LEU A 949 -25.51 -15.73 -17.50
CA LEU A 949 -25.88 -14.44 -16.90
C LEU A 949 -25.42 -14.43 -15.46
N PHE A 950 -24.91 -13.30 -14.96
CA PHE A 950 -24.54 -13.20 -13.55
C PHE A 950 -24.98 -11.88 -12.91
N VAL A 951 -25.21 -11.96 -11.60
CA VAL A 951 -25.38 -10.82 -10.70
C VAL A 951 -24.41 -10.98 -9.54
N GLU A 952 -23.75 -9.90 -9.18
CA GLU A 952 -22.78 -9.87 -8.09
C GLU A 952 -23.01 -8.64 -7.20
N GLY A 953 -22.78 -8.80 -5.91
CA GLY A 953 -22.89 -7.77 -4.89
C GLY A 953 -21.69 -7.75 -3.96
N LYS A 954 -21.21 -6.55 -3.66
CA LYS A 954 -20.03 -6.27 -2.83
C LYS A 954 -20.38 -5.42 -1.62
N ASN A 955 -19.72 -5.70 -0.50
CA ASN A 955 -19.92 -5.01 0.76
C ASN A 955 -21.41 -5.00 1.18
N LEU A 956 -22.07 -6.15 1.10
CA LEU A 956 -23.50 -6.28 1.36
C LEU A 956 -23.88 -5.93 2.81
N THR A 957 -22.95 -6.16 3.75
CA THR A 957 -23.03 -5.74 5.17
C THR A 957 -23.08 -4.23 5.35
N GLY A 958 -22.53 -3.46 4.40
CA GLY A 958 -22.40 -2.02 4.52
C GLY A 958 -21.34 -1.60 5.54
N THR A 959 -20.19 -2.24 5.46
CA THR A 959 -19.05 -1.99 6.35
C THR A 959 -18.35 -0.70 5.96
N ALA A 960 -18.21 0.20 6.94
CA ALA A 960 -17.37 1.40 6.87
C ALA A 960 -16.02 1.11 7.54
N GLU A 961 -14.98 1.87 7.18
CA GLU A 961 -13.68 1.80 7.85
C GLU A 961 -13.56 2.95 8.84
N ARG A 962 -13.17 2.64 10.07
CA ARG A 962 -13.04 3.61 11.16
C ARG A 962 -11.66 3.51 11.80
N ALA A 963 -11.01 4.65 11.99
CA ALA A 963 -9.73 4.77 12.67
C ALA A 963 -9.83 5.78 13.82
N THR A 964 -9.34 5.39 15.00
CA THR A 964 -9.46 6.16 16.24
C THR A 964 -8.15 6.16 17.03
N SER A 965 -7.95 7.18 17.86
CA SER A 965 -6.89 7.22 18.88
C SER A 965 -7.46 7.05 20.30
N GLY A 966 -8.54 6.27 20.41
CA GLY A 966 -9.38 6.07 21.60
C GLY A 966 -10.85 6.46 21.34
N ASP A 967 -11.73 6.19 22.31
CA ASP A 967 -13.20 6.25 22.23
C ASP A 967 -13.80 7.26 21.23
N ILE A 968 -13.86 8.54 21.60
CA ILE A 968 -14.47 9.60 20.77
C ILE A 968 -13.46 10.25 19.82
N ARG A 969 -12.18 9.86 19.89
CA ARG A 969 -11.10 10.46 19.11
C ARG A 969 -11.06 9.89 17.71
N LEU A 970 -12.11 10.19 16.95
CA LEU A 970 -12.23 9.78 15.57
C LEU A 970 -11.18 10.49 14.72
N ASN A 971 -10.19 9.76 14.21
CA ASN A 971 -9.25 10.28 13.22
C ASN A 971 -9.93 10.34 11.84
N GLU A 972 -10.59 9.25 11.47
CA GLU A 972 -11.23 9.08 10.16
C GLU A 972 -12.31 7.99 10.22
N LEU A 973 -13.49 8.28 9.70
CA LEU A 973 -14.54 7.34 9.35
C LEU A 973 -14.76 7.46 7.85
N SER A 974 -14.81 6.33 7.14
CA SER A 974 -14.97 6.31 5.70
C SER A 974 -15.95 5.25 5.21
N TRP A 975 -16.82 5.66 4.29
CA TRP A 975 -17.89 4.83 3.74
C TRP A 975 -17.70 4.67 2.22
N PRO A 976 -17.29 3.47 1.75
CA PRO A 976 -17.04 3.22 0.32
C PRO A 976 -18.30 2.78 -0.46
N GLY A 977 -19.47 2.73 0.19
CA GLY A 977 -20.70 2.27 -0.44
C GLY A 977 -20.80 0.75 -0.68
N LYS A 978 -21.90 0.34 -1.32
CA LYS A 978 -22.14 -1.02 -1.82
C LYS A 978 -22.04 -1.01 -3.34
N ARG A 979 -21.58 -2.12 -3.94
CA ARG A 979 -21.48 -2.22 -5.42
C ARG A 979 -22.24 -3.41 -5.95
N VAL A 980 -22.89 -3.21 -7.10
CA VAL A 980 -23.66 -4.24 -7.80
C VAL A 980 -23.17 -4.37 -9.23
N PHE A 981 -23.11 -5.60 -9.71
CA PHE A 981 -22.65 -5.95 -11.05
C PHE A 981 -23.70 -6.81 -11.73
N VAL A 982 -23.91 -6.58 -13.01
CA VAL A 982 -24.78 -7.39 -13.85
C VAL A 982 -24.07 -7.63 -15.17
N GLY A 983 -24.00 -8.89 -15.60
CA GLY A 983 -23.30 -9.20 -16.84
C GLY A 983 -23.73 -10.48 -17.53
N VAL A 984 -23.22 -10.60 -18.76
CA VAL A 984 -23.38 -11.76 -19.63
C VAL A 984 -22.00 -12.21 -20.11
N THR A 985 -21.80 -13.52 -20.08
CA THR A 985 -20.62 -14.17 -20.66
C THR A 985 -21.06 -15.15 -21.73
N TYR A 986 -20.41 -15.10 -22.89
CA TYR A 986 -20.52 -16.11 -23.92
C TYR A 986 -19.18 -16.85 -24.04
N LYS A 987 -19.20 -18.18 -23.89
CA LYS A 987 -18.01 -19.04 -23.95
C LYS A 987 -18.26 -20.19 -24.92
N ARG A 988 -17.33 -20.43 -25.85
CA ARG A 988 -17.39 -21.50 -26.86
C ARG A 988 -16.09 -22.29 -26.97
#